data_AF-A0A3D0Y970-F1
#
_entry.id   AF-A0A3D0Y970-F1
#
_cell.length_a   1.000
_cell.length_b   1.000
_cell.length_c   1.000
_cell.angle_alpha   90.00
_cell.angle_beta   90.00
_cell.angle_gamma   90.00
#
_symmetry.space_group_name_H-M   'P 1'
#
loop_
_entity.id
_entity.type
_entity.pdbx_description
1 polymer ?
#
loop_
_entity_poly.entity_id
_entity_poly.type
_entity_poly.pdbx_seq_one_letter_code
_entity_poly.pdbx_strand_id
1 'polypeptide(L)'
;MRKEQGVITIFMLIVLMVFIIFACVLVDLTRIKIFESSGKKVVEASFTSVLANYTKEMMEQYGLFSNYEDENTEELFSEYLEKNIDEEQKEGFLNLYDIRVENIEVTKVYTLNNNEVQRQQIYKYMKYRGPVNIAEFLSKLTEVSKYGNTAKLSKSKLNLDRKIGNISKKYADINMKLKEINDIRENTKESLNNYGGCLKEIIYASSDEEKVRLLNKKNKMHKKIIGNFEDMADIAQKIMIELGEVKNLTIGVKDSISEINDLIKSSKEKMLDSYVEKAESEINSIEEVINKGGKAELKSRLKNNLDIIKAGKTRFINNTKSKAESELRQIATSLEKCDLSLINFDDTEEVDMSYKDLDDRNTRAKNTEESLKKSETIEKVITDDLYRNLPSNSSPYEASNKVDFNEDTGENISDNAFDFASNLVFEITSDLINEIYINEYIISIFDNQVNHKERIGKKDQFFDYEVEYILNGCKKQSDNVTYANAKIFMMRFAINAMHVYTSEEKQKLSLGIATAVGSVSGGLGIPIIQNMILCSWAATESINDLKILLDGNTISLFKTGKSWSTNIVGLPKSKVIEEKEANINMSYDDYMRLLLLASDSTTKIDRIKNLLQLNLQTIMKDFKLEDCTVIYKVKVDFSINYMFMTESFMPSEYKKDGRHVCTVETYLGY
;
A
#
# COMPACT_ATOMS: atom_id res chain seq x y z
N MET A 1 11.18 34.25 106.35
CA MET A 1 10.57 34.02 105.02
C MET A 1 11.06 35.08 104.02
N ARG A 2 12.29 34.94 103.50
CA ARG A 2 12.82 35.77 102.40
C ARG A 2 13.67 34.88 101.51
N LYS A 3 13.08 34.30 100.45
CA LYS A 3 13.83 33.61 99.37
C LYS A 3 13.00 33.23 98.12
N GLU A 4 11.92 33.95 97.77
CA GLU A 4 11.10 33.61 96.58
C GLU A 4 10.80 34.77 95.61
N GLN A 5 11.37 35.97 95.79
CA GLN A 5 11.02 37.15 94.97
C GLN A 5 11.79 37.29 93.64
N GLY A 6 12.38 36.23 93.10
CA GLY A 6 13.07 36.26 91.80
C GLY A 6 12.96 34.97 90.97
N VAL A 7 12.36 33.92 91.54
CA VAL A 7 12.24 32.59 90.88
C VAL A 7 11.34 32.69 89.65
N ILE A 8 10.24 33.46 89.74
CA ILE A 8 9.30 33.69 88.63
C ILE A 8 9.99 34.45 87.49
N THR A 9 10.80 35.47 87.80
CA THR A 9 11.54 36.23 86.79
C THR A 9 12.59 35.38 86.07
N ILE A 10 13.34 34.55 86.82
CA ILE A 10 14.33 33.63 86.23
C ILE A 10 13.63 32.58 85.36
N PHE A 11 12.54 31.99 85.84
CA PHE A 11 11.74 31.04 85.06
C PHE A 11 11.21 31.67 83.77
N MET A 12 10.64 32.88 83.83
CA MET A 12 10.16 33.61 82.66
C MET A 12 11.28 33.95 81.68
N LEU A 13 12.48 34.29 82.16
CA LEU A 13 13.65 34.54 81.31
C LEU A 13 14.12 33.27 80.59
N ILE A 14 14.14 32.12 81.27
CA ILE A 14 14.49 30.82 80.67
C ILE A 14 13.46 30.45 79.60
N VAL A 15 12.18 30.56 79.92
CA VAL A 15 11.09 30.29 78.97
C VAL A 15 11.19 31.22 77.75
N LEU A 16 11.42 32.51 77.98
CA LEU A 16 11.61 33.49 76.90
C LEU A 16 12.83 33.16 76.03
N MET A 17 13.96 32.76 76.63
CA MET A 17 15.14 32.32 75.87
C MET A 17 14.84 31.10 74.99
N VAL A 18 14.11 30.11 75.51
CA VAL A 18 13.69 28.94 74.73
C VAL A 18 12.81 29.36 73.55
N PHE A 19 11.86 30.28 73.76
CA PHE A 19 11.03 30.81 72.66
C PHE A 19 11.82 31.60 71.63
N ILE A 20 12.81 32.39 72.05
CA ILE A 20 13.69 33.14 71.13
C ILE A 20 14.53 32.17 70.31
N ILE A 21 15.15 31.16 70.93
CA ILE A 21 15.94 30.14 70.22
C ILE A 21 15.05 29.39 69.23
N PHE A 22 13.84 28.99 69.65
CA PHE A 22 12.87 28.32 68.79
C PHE A 22 12.46 29.19 67.59
N ALA A 23 12.17 30.47 67.82
CA ALA A 23 11.85 31.42 66.74
C ALA A 23 13.03 31.60 65.77
N CYS A 24 14.25 31.73 66.27
CA CYS A 24 15.47 31.83 65.45
C CYS A 24 15.67 30.58 64.58
N VAL A 25 15.48 29.37 65.14
CA VAL A 25 15.56 28.12 64.39
C VAL A 25 14.46 28.06 63.32
N LEU A 26 13.22 28.45 63.62
CA LEU A 26 12.14 28.50 62.63
C LEU A 26 12.43 29.47 61.48
N VAL A 27 12.99 30.65 61.79
CA VAL A 27 13.38 31.63 60.76
C VAL A 27 14.47 31.05 59.86
N ASP A 28 15.49 30.39 60.43
CA ASP A 28 16.58 29.79 59.66
C ASP A 28 16.09 28.60 58.81
N LEU A 29 15.19 27.77 59.34
CA LEU A 29 14.55 26.68 58.58
C LEU A 29 13.72 27.21 57.41
N THR A 30 12.95 28.28 57.64
CA THR A 30 12.15 28.93 56.60
C THR A 30 13.06 29.52 55.51
N ARG A 31 14.16 30.16 55.92
CA ARG A 31 15.18 30.70 55.03
C ARG A 31 15.83 29.61 54.16
N ILE A 32 16.20 28.47 54.76
CA ILE A 32 16.73 27.31 54.03
C ILE A 32 15.71 26.79 53.01
N LYS A 33 14.44 26.67 53.38
CA LYS A 33 13.39 26.21 52.44
C LYS A 33 13.15 27.19 51.29
N ILE A 34 13.20 28.49 51.55
CA ILE A 34 13.12 29.52 50.50
C ILE A 34 14.34 29.42 49.57
N PHE A 35 15.52 29.19 50.13
CA PHE A 35 16.75 28.99 49.38
C PHE A 35 16.68 27.77 48.45
N GLU A 36 16.23 26.60 48.92
CA GLU A 36 16.05 25.40 48.08
C GLU A 36 15.14 25.70 46.85
N SER A 37 14.04 26.42 47.08
CA SER A 37 13.10 26.81 46.02
C SER A 37 13.68 27.83 45.04
N SER A 38 14.45 28.79 45.54
CA SER A 38 15.10 29.83 44.73
C SER A 38 16.24 29.24 43.90
N GLY A 39 17.08 28.39 44.52
CA GLY A 39 18.15 27.65 43.83
C GLY A 39 17.63 26.85 42.64
N LYS A 40 16.48 26.17 42.77
CA LYS A 40 15.85 25.48 41.64
C LYS A 40 15.50 26.43 40.49
N LYS A 41 14.89 27.59 40.78
CA LYS A 41 14.52 28.58 39.76
C LYS A 41 15.74 29.18 39.08
N VAL A 42 16.79 29.48 39.84
CA VAL A 42 18.05 30.01 39.31
C VAL A 42 18.73 28.99 38.39
N VAL A 43 18.77 27.71 38.77
CA VAL A 43 19.25 26.63 37.89
C VAL A 43 18.45 26.59 36.59
N GLU A 44 17.12 26.58 36.67
CA GLU A 44 16.23 26.54 35.50
C GLU A 44 16.42 27.77 34.59
N ALA A 45 16.52 28.98 35.16
CA ALA A 45 16.72 30.22 34.42
C ALA A 45 18.11 30.30 33.76
N SER A 46 19.15 29.89 34.49
CA SER A 46 20.53 29.87 33.99
C SER A 46 20.66 28.88 32.83
N PHE A 47 20.07 27.70 32.97
CA PHE A 47 20.12 26.71 31.92
C PHE A 47 19.23 27.08 30.71
N THR A 48 18.12 27.79 30.93
CA THR A 48 17.33 28.36 29.82
C THR A 48 18.18 29.33 28.97
N SER A 49 19.11 30.06 29.60
CA SER A 49 20.08 30.90 28.89
C SER A 49 21.10 30.09 28.09
N VAL A 50 21.53 28.94 28.61
CA VAL A 50 22.38 27.96 27.87
C VAL A 50 21.64 27.41 26.66
N LEU A 51 20.35 27.09 26.80
CA LEU A 51 19.52 26.61 25.69
C LEU A 51 19.39 27.66 24.57
N ALA A 52 19.64 28.96 24.82
CA ALA A 52 19.68 29.93 23.72
C ALA A 52 20.81 29.66 22.70
N ASN A 53 21.84 28.89 23.08
CA ASN A 53 22.93 28.44 22.21
C ASN A 53 22.53 27.19 21.39
N TYR A 54 21.41 27.25 20.67
CA TYR A 54 21.00 26.17 19.77
C TYR A 54 21.69 26.26 18.41
N THR A 55 21.75 25.13 17.71
CA THR A 55 22.27 25.00 16.34
C THR A 55 21.35 25.75 15.39
N LYS A 56 21.82 26.90 14.91
CA LYS A 56 21.01 27.83 14.12
C LYS A 56 20.50 27.20 12.83
N GLU A 57 21.36 26.50 12.10
CA GLU A 57 21.05 25.85 10.82
C GLU A 57 19.94 24.80 10.99
N MET A 58 19.97 24.04 12.10
CA MET A 58 18.95 23.04 12.43
C MET A 58 17.58 23.70 12.65
N MET A 59 17.54 24.78 13.41
CA MET A 59 16.30 25.48 13.73
C MET A 59 15.73 26.25 12.53
N GLU A 60 16.57 26.94 11.76
CA GLU A 60 16.13 27.74 10.62
C GLU A 60 15.65 26.88 9.44
N GLN A 61 16.33 25.77 9.16
CA GLN A 61 15.98 24.92 8.00
C GLN A 61 14.95 23.83 8.34
N TYR A 62 14.96 23.31 9.57
CA TYR A 62 14.13 22.16 9.96
C TYR A 62 13.19 22.46 11.12
N GLY A 63 13.35 23.58 11.83
CA GLY A 63 12.49 23.89 12.97
C GLY A 63 12.72 22.98 14.19
N LEU A 64 13.86 22.31 14.23
CA LEU A 64 14.27 21.44 15.32
C LEU A 64 15.33 22.14 16.15
N PHE A 65 15.30 21.91 17.45
CA PHE A 65 16.25 22.47 18.40
C PHE A 65 17.22 21.41 18.89
N SER A 66 18.51 21.73 18.84
CA SER A 66 19.59 20.96 19.42
C SER A 66 20.79 21.84 19.63
N ASN A 67 21.72 21.40 20.47
CA ASN A 67 23.06 21.99 20.55
C ASN A 67 24.07 21.02 19.91
N TYR A 68 24.73 21.46 18.85
CA TYR A 68 25.81 20.76 18.16
C TYR A 68 27.12 21.40 18.61
N GLU A 69 28.13 20.59 18.95
CA GLU A 69 29.40 21.05 19.55
C GLU A 69 29.25 21.64 20.97
N ASP A 70 28.85 20.78 21.91
CA ASP A 70 28.50 21.14 23.29
C ASP A 70 29.68 21.13 24.28
N GLU A 71 30.94 21.14 23.79
CA GLU A 71 32.15 21.00 24.62
C GLU A 71 32.22 22.01 25.77
N ASN A 72 31.61 23.19 25.61
CA ASN A 72 31.63 24.28 26.60
C ASN A 72 30.30 24.46 27.35
N THR A 73 29.38 23.49 27.31
CA THR A 73 28.02 23.66 27.88
C THR A 73 28.04 23.81 29.40
N GLU A 74 28.87 23.04 30.10
CA GLU A 74 29.01 23.14 31.56
C GLU A 74 29.64 24.47 31.98
N GLU A 75 30.66 24.93 31.24
CA GLU A 75 31.31 26.23 31.47
C GLU A 75 30.33 27.38 31.26
N LEU A 76 29.59 27.38 30.15
CA LEU A 76 28.57 28.38 29.86
C LEU A 76 27.44 28.38 30.90
N PHE A 77 27.04 27.19 31.36
CA PHE A 77 26.06 27.07 32.43
C PHE A 77 26.58 27.66 33.74
N SER A 78 27.84 27.37 34.11
CA SER A 78 28.49 27.92 35.30
C SER A 78 28.53 29.45 35.26
N GLU A 79 28.87 30.04 34.11
CA GLU A 79 28.91 31.50 33.93
C GLU A 79 27.53 32.15 34.16
N TYR A 80 26.47 31.59 33.55
CA TYR A 80 25.11 32.12 33.76
C TYR A 80 24.60 31.89 35.19
N LEU A 81 24.95 30.76 35.79
CA LEU A 81 24.57 30.43 37.15
C LEU A 81 25.17 31.41 38.15
N GLU A 82 26.48 31.69 38.05
CA GLU A 82 27.16 32.68 38.89
C GLU A 82 26.54 34.07 38.74
N LYS A 83 26.29 34.52 37.50
CA LYS A 83 25.65 35.82 37.24
C LYS A 83 24.27 35.94 37.86
N ASN A 84 23.43 34.92 37.72
CA ASN A 84 22.07 34.94 38.26
C ASN A 84 22.07 34.89 39.81
N ILE A 85 22.99 34.15 40.43
CA ILE A 85 23.17 34.16 41.89
C ILE A 85 23.63 35.54 42.37
N ASP A 86 24.59 36.15 41.69
CA ASP A 86 25.11 37.48 42.03
C ASP A 86 24.04 38.58 41.91
N GLU A 87 23.10 38.45 40.97
CA GLU A 87 21.94 39.33 40.87
C GLU A 87 20.96 39.12 42.02
N GLU A 88 20.63 37.87 42.36
CA GLU A 88 19.77 37.57 43.52
C GLU A 88 20.37 38.08 44.84
N GLN A 89 21.70 38.05 44.97
CA GLN A 89 22.39 38.58 46.15
C GLN A 89 22.38 40.11 46.25
N LYS A 90 22.10 40.84 45.16
CA LYS A 90 22.09 42.33 45.14
C LYS A 90 20.75 42.94 45.61
N GLU A 91 19.63 42.22 45.50
CA GLU A 91 18.31 42.72 45.92
C GLU A 91 17.99 42.39 47.39
N GLY A 92 18.51 43.17 48.37
CA GLY A 92 17.98 43.12 49.75
C GLY A 92 18.88 43.69 50.87
N PHE A 93 18.24 44.27 51.91
CA PHE A 93 18.84 45.05 53.02
C PHE A 93 19.82 44.29 53.94
N LEU A 94 20.00 42.99 53.77
CA LEU A 94 21.00 42.15 54.43
C LEU A 94 21.34 41.03 53.43
N ASN A 95 22.63 40.79 53.14
CA ASN A 95 23.10 39.65 52.36
C ASN A 95 22.84 38.35 53.15
N LEU A 96 21.57 37.94 53.16
CA LEU A 96 21.05 36.94 54.08
C LEU A 96 21.43 35.53 53.67
N TYR A 97 21.93 35.27 52.46
CA TYR A 97 22.01 33.90 51.94
C TYR A 97 23.42 33.41 51.64
N ASP A 98 24.45 34.28 51.54
CA ASP A 98 25.87 33.93 51.27
C ASP A 98 25.99 32.68 50.40
N ILE A 99 25.35 32.64 49.23
CA ILE A 99 25.16 31.39 48.48
C ILE A 99 26.49 30.98 47.85
N ARG A 100 26.83 29.69 47.91
CA ARG A 100 27.99 29.15 47.20
C ARG A 100 27.61 27.97 46.35
N VAL A 101 28.18 27.91 45.16
CA VAL A 101 28.14 26.73 44.29
C VAL A 101 29.30 25.83 44.69
N GLU A 102 29.00 24.60 45.10
CA GLU A 102 29.98 23.61 45.54
C GLU A 102 30.41 22.69 44.40
N ASN A 103 29.47 22.33 43.53
CA ASN A 103 29.69 21.45 42.40
C ASN A 103 28.61 21.65 41.33
N ILE A 104 28.99 21.50 40.07
CA ILE A 104 28.12 21.50 38.91
C ILE A 104 28.41 20.21 38.13
N GLU A 105 27.37 19.52 37.69
CA GLU A 105 27.48 18.37 36.80
C GLU A 105 26.41 18.50 35.72
N VAL A 106 26.84 18.59 34.47
CA VAL A 106 25.94 18.60 33.30
C VAL A 106 26.14 17.33 32.49
N THR A 107 25.12 16.47 32.45
CA THR A 107 25.15 15.21 31.71
C THR A 107 24.21 15.26 30.50
N LYS A 108 24.68 14.81 29.33
CA LYS A 108 23.85 14.64 28.14
C LYS A 108 22.96 13.41 28.30
N VAL A 109 21.65 13.54 28.08
CA VAL A 109 20.69 12.45 28.27
C VAL A 109 20.17 11.94 26.95
N TYR A 110 19.65 12.85 26.12
CA TYR A 110 19.08 12.50 24.82
C TYR A 110 19.56 13.44 23.73
N THR A 111 19.74 12.85 22.54
CA THR A 111 20.18 13.53 21.32
C THR A 111 19.07 13.46 20.26
N LEU A 112 19.20 14.23 19.18
CA LEU A 112 18.25 14.18 18.05
C LEU A 112 18.23 12.83 17.32
N ASN A 113 19.19 11.93 17.58
CA ASN A 113 19.14 10.57 17.05
C ASN A 113 18.04 9.70 17.71
N ASN A 114 17.46 10.17 18.83
CA ASN A 114 16.35 9.48 19.48
C ASN A 114 15.02 9.75 18.77
N ASN A 115 14.34 8.69 18.31
CA ASN A 115 13.11 8.80 17.54
C ASN A 115 11.97 9.48 18.31
N GLU A 116 11.85 9.24 19.61
CA GLU A 116 10.79 9.86 20.42
C GLU A 116 11.05 11.35 20.63
N VAL A 117 12.30 11.74 20.89
CA VAL A 117 12.67 13.16 21.00
C VAL A 117 12.37 13.90 19.71
N GLN A 118 12.73 13.33 18.56
CA GLN A 118 12.45 13.94 17.27
C GLN A 118 10.95 14.07 17.00
N ARG A 119 10.15 13.04 17.32
CA ARG A 119 8.67 13.10 17.22
C ARG A 119 8.10 14.22 18.05
N GLN A 120 8.49 14.33 19.32
CA GLN A 120 7.97 15.36 20.23
C GLN A 120 8.30 16.77 19.73
N GLN A 121 9.51 16.98 19.21
CA GLN A 121 9.85 18.27 18.60
C GLN A 121 9.03 18.56 17.34
N ILE A 122 8.85 17.58 16.46
CA ILE A 122 7.99 17.72 15.26
C ILE A 122 6.56 18.06 15.68
N TYR A 123 5.99 17.38 16.67
CA TYR A 123 4.65 17.69 17.17
C TYR A 123 4.55 19.10 17.74
N LYS A 124 5.56 19.53 18.54
CA LYS A 124 5.62 20.89 19.08
C LYS A 124 5.73 21.94 17.97
N TYR A 125 6.54 21.67 16.94
CA TYR A 125 6.70 22.52 15.76
C TYR A 125 5.39 22.64 14.95
N MET A 126 4.65 21.53 14.83
CA MET A 126 3.43 21.45 14.04
C MET A 126 2.16 21.84 14.81
N LYS A 127 2.19 21.87 16.15
CA LYS A 127 1.03 22.21 17.00
C LYS A 127 0.29 23.48 16.57
N TYR A 128 1.03 24.49 16.12
CA TYR A 128 0.48 25.79 15.70
C TYR A 128 0.46 25.99 14.17
N ARG A 129 1.15 25.13 13.41
CA ARG A 129 1.30 25.25 11.94
C ARG A 129 0.43 24.26 11.17
N GLY A 130 0.19 23.09 11.74
CA GLY A 130 -0.55 21.99 11.10
C GLY A 130 -2.05 22.23 10.89
N PRO A 131 -2.81 22.80 11.85
CA PRO A 131 -4.28 22.76 11.79
C PRO A 131 -4.92 23.29 10.49
N VAL A 132 -4.34 24.30 9.84
CA VAL A 132 -4.88 24.89 8.59
C VAL A 132 -4.81 23.89 7.43
N ASN A 133 -3.64 23.26 7.22
CA ASN A 133 -3.42 22.33 6.11
C ASN A 133 -4.06 20.95 6.37
N ILE A 134 -4.14 20.56 7.65
CA ILE A 134 -4.70 19.27 8.07
C ILE A 134 -6.21 19.20 7.82
N ALA A 135 -6.95 20.28 8.05
CA ALA A 135 -8.40 20.27 7.88
C ALA A 135 -8.81 19.97 6.42
N GLU A 136 -8.13 20.60 5.45
CA GLU A 136 -8.37 20.35 4.03
C GLU A 136 -8.01 18.91 3.66
N PHE A 137 -6.83 18.44 4.07
CA PHE A 137 -6.38 17.09 3.75
C PHE A 137 -7.25 16.00 4.40
N LEU A 138 -7.75 16.21 5.63
CA LEU A 138 -8.67 15.28 6.29
C LEU A 138 -9.96 15.08 5.49
N SER A 139 -10.50 16.15 4.91
CA SER A 139 -11.69 16.06 4.03
C SER A 139 -11.42 15.21 2.79
N LYS A 140 -10.24 15.41 2.16
CA LYS A 140 -9.78 14.58 1.04
C LYS A 140 -9.59 13.12 1.46
N LEU A 141 -9.03 12.88 2.65
CA LEU A 141 -8.77 11.54 3.19
C LEU A 141 -10.06 10.75 3.47
N THR A 142 -11.10 11.41 3.99
CA THR A 142 -12.42 10.77 4.16
C THR A 142 -13.03 10.31 2.85
N GLU A 143 -12.68 10.96 1.76
CA GLU A 143 -13.20 10.63 0.44
C GLU A 143 -12.35 9.54 -0.21
N VAL A 144 -11.01 9.60 -0.09
CA VAL A 144 -10.09 8.53 -0.48
C VAL A 144 -10.44 7.19 0.18
N SER A 145 -10.80 7.18 1.47
CA SER A 145 -11.14 5.94 2.19
C SER A 145 -12.35 5.21 1.59
N LYS A 146 -13.27 5.93 0.94
CA LYS A 146 -14.39 5.31 0.22
C LYS A 146 -13.90 4.48 -0.97
N TYR A 147 -12.91 4.99 -1.69
CA TYR A 147 -12.33 4.30 -2.85
C TYR A 147 -11.55 3.07 -2.46
N GLY A 148 -10.96 2.99 -1.26
CA GLY A 148 -10.27 1.77 -0.82
C GLY A 148 -11.22 0.58 -0.70
N ASN A 149 -12.43 0.80 -0.15
CA ASN A 149 -13.47 -0.23 -0.12
C ASN A 149 -14.00 -0.54 -1.54
N THR A 150 -14.21 0.48 -2.37
CA THR A 150 -14.60 0.28 -3.78
C THR A 150 -13.50 -0.46 -4.58
N ALA A 151 -12.22 -0.25 -4.29
CA ALA A 151 -11.10 -0.98 -4.88
C ALA A 151 -11.15 -2.46 -4.53
N LYS A 152 -11.43 -2.77 -3.25
CA LYS A 152 -11.60 -4.14 -2.78
C LYS A 152 -12.76 -4.84 -3.48
N LEU A 153 -13.91 -4.16 -3.63
CA LEU A 153 -15.04 -4.65 -4.41
C LEU A 153 -14.67 -4.87 -5.88
N SER A 154 -13.94 -3.92 -6.48
CA SER A 154 -13.51 -3.98 -7.87
C SER A 154 -12.56 -5.14 -8.13
N LYS A 155 -11.62 -5.41 -7.22
CA LYS A 155 -10.74 -6.58 -7.28
C LYS A 155 -11.54 -7.88 -7.22
N SER A 156 -12.49 -8.00 -6.29
CA SER A 156 -13.34 -9.19 -6.19
C SER A 156 -14.20 -9.40 -7.44
N LYS A 157 -14.78 -8.32 -7.99
CA LYS A 157 -15.52 -8.35 -9.26
C LYS A 157 -14.63 -8.78 -10.43
N LEU A 158 -13.42 -8.22 -10.54
CA LEU A 158 -12.49 -8.57 -11.60
C LEU A 158 -12.06 -10.05 -11.52
N ASN A 159 -11.84 -10.57 -10.31
CA ASN A 159 -11.59 -12.00 -10.10
C ASN A 159 -12.78 -12.87 -10.49
N LEU A 160 -14.00 -12.42 -10.19
CA LEU A 160 -15.23 -13.06 -10.65
C LEU A 160 -15.30 -13.10 -12.20
N ASP A 161 -15.04 -11.97 -12.87
CA ASP A 161 -15.00 -11.88 -14.33
C ASP A 161 -13.95 -12.82 -14.94
N ARG A 162 -12.76 -12.93 -14.34
CA ARG A 162 -11.73 -13.90 -14.77
C ARG A 162 -12.21 -15.34 -14.63
N LYS A 163 -12.85 -15.69 -13.51
CA LYS A 163 -13.42 -17.04 -13.31
C LYS A 163 -14.52 -17.33 -14.35
N ILE A 164 -15.36 -16.35 -14.66
CA ILE A 164 -16.38 -16.46 -15.72
C ILE A 164 -15.71 -16.63 -17.09
N GLY A 165 -14.69 -15.84 -17.42
CA GLY A 165 -13.91 -15.99 -18.66
C GLY A 165 -13.27 -17.37 -18.80
N ASN A 166 -12.75 -17.94 -17.71
CA ASN A 166 -12.23 -19.31 -17.71
C ASN A 166 -13.32 -20.37 -17.97
N ILE A 167 -14.52 -20.17 -17.44
CA ILE A 167 -15.69 -21.02 -17.74
C ILE A 167 -16.03 -20.92 -19.23
N SER A 168 -16.10 -19.70 -19.78
CA SER A 168 -16.36 -19.48 -21.20
C SER A 168 -15.33 -20.17 -22.09
N LYS A 169 -14.03 -20.04 -21.77
CA LYS A 169 -12.95 -20.74 -22.48
C LYS A 169 -13.12 -22.26 -22.46
N LYS A 170 -13.44 -22.84 -21.30
CA LYS A 170 -13.68 -24.30 -21.19
C LYS A 170 -14.88 -24.75 -22.01
N TYR A 171 -15.96 -23.96 -22.05
CA TYR A 171 -17.08 -24.26 -22.93
C TYR A 171 -16.71 -24.16 -24.42
N ALA A 172 -15.78 -23.29 -24.80
CA ALA A 172 -15.26 -23.19 -26.17
C ALA A 172 -14.53 -24.47 -26.56
N ASP A 173 -13.65 -24.94 -25.68
CA ASP A 173 -12.89 -26.17 -25.87
C ASP A 173 -13.81 -27.38 -26.02
N ILE A 174 -14.90 -27.44 -25.22
CA ILE A 174 -15.94 -28.47 -25.34
C ILE A 174 -16.64 -28.40 -26.69
N ASN A 175 -17.06 -27.22 -27.14
CA ASN A 175 -17.73 -27.03 -28.43
C ASN A 175 -16.85 -27.46 -29.62
N MET A 176 -15.54 -27.13 -29.59
CA MET A 176 -14.59 -27.58 -30.61
C MET A 176 -14.48 -29.11 -30.65
N LYS A 177 -14.43 -29.77 -29.49
CA LYS A 177 -14.38 -31.25 -29.40
C LYS A 177 -15.68 -31.92 -29.81
N LEU A 178 -16.84 -31.30 -29.58
CA LEU A 178 -18.12 -31.81 -30.07
C LEU A 178 -18.18 -31.82 -31.59
N LYS A 179 -17.65 -30.76 -32.23
CA LYS A 179 -17.50 -30.69 -33.69
C LYS A 179 -16.58 -31.79 -34.20
N GLU A 180 -15.45 -32.02 -33.54
CA GLU A 180 -14.51 -33.10 -33.87
C GLU A 180 -15.17 -34.49 -33.78
N ILE A 181 -15.92 -34.77 -32.71
CA ILE A 181 -16.69 -36.03 -32.59
C ILE A 181 -17.68 -36.18 -33.74
N ASN A 182 -18.36 -35.10 -34.13
CA ASN A 182 -19.33 -35.12 -35.21
C ASN A 182 -18.66 -35.46 -36.56
N ASP A 183 -17.50 -34.89 -36.84
CA ASP A 183 -16.74 -35.18 -38.06
C ASP A 183 -16.27 -36.66 -38.09
N ILE A 184 -15.79 -37.19 -36.97
CA ILE A 184 -15.40 -38.61 -36.86
C ILE A 184 -16.63 -39.52 -36.98
N ARG A 185 -17.79 -39.14 -36.43
CA ARG A 185 -19.04 -39.89 -36.52
C ARG A 185 -19.47 -40.07 -37.97
N GLU A 186 -19.48 -38.99 -38.77
CA GLU A 186 -19.85 -39.07 -40.18
C GLU A 186 -18.88 -39.94 -40.99
N ASN A 187 -17.56 -39.79 -40.78
CA ASN A 187 -16.53 -40.65 -41.40
C ASN A 187 -16.70 -42.13 -41.00
N THR A 188 -17.11 -42.39 -39.76
CA THR A 188 -17.38 -43.76 -39.26
C THR A 188 -18.59 -44.37 -39.97
N LYS A 189 -19.68 -43.61 -40.15
CA LYS A 189 -20.86 -44.07 -40.89
C LYS A 189 -20.52 -44.42 -42.34
N GLU A 190 -19.75 -43.57 -43.01
CA GLU A 190 -19.27 -43.83 -44.36
C GLU A 190 -18.39 -45.09 -44.41
N SER A 191 -17.48 -45.23 -43.44
CA SER A 191 -16.59 -46.40 -43.34
C SER A 191 -17.37 -47.69 -43.06
N LEU A 192 -18.43 -47.65 -42.25
CA LEU A 192 -19.34 -48.79 -41.99
C LEU A 192 -20.06 -49.24 -43.26
N ASN A 193 -20.55 -48.29 -44.08
CA ASN A 193 -21.18 -48.59 -45.37
C ASN A 193 -20.20 -49.26 -46.34
N ASN A 194 -18.99 -48.69 -46.46
CA ASN A 194 -17.92 -49.24 -47.30
C ASN A 194 -17.48 -50.65 -46.85
N TYR A 195 -17.43 -50.88 -45.54
CA TYR A 195 -17.13 -52.19 -44.95
C TYR A 195 -18.21 -53.22 -45.28
N GLY A 196 -19.50 -52.84 -45.21
CA GLY A 196 -20.62 -53.68 -45.64
C GLY A 196 -20.53 -54.07 -47.12
N GLY A 197 -20.22 -53.11 -48.01
CA GLY A 197 -19.98 -53.36 -49.42
C GLY A 197 -18.82 -54.35 -49.67
N CYS A 198 -17.71 -54.16 -48.96
CA CYS A 198 -16.56 -55.07 -49.04
C CYS A 198 -16.90 -56.51 -48.57
N LEU A 199 -17.79 -56.65 -47.57
CA LEU A 199 -18.25 -57.98 -47.14
C LEU A 199 -19.09 -58.68 -48.22
N LYS A 200 -19.92 -57.93 -48.97
CA LYS A 200 -20.62 -58.47 -50.14
C LYS A 200 -19.65 -58.94 -51.21
N GLU A 201 -18.68 -58.10 -51.58
CA GLU A 201 -17.64 -58.45 -52.57
C GLU A 201 -16.92 -59.77 -52.21
N ILE A 202 -16.62 -59.99 -50.93
CA ILE A 202 -15.97 -61.23 -50.45
C ILE A 202 -16.86 -62.47 -50.62
N ILE A 203 -18.19 -62.34 -50.52
CA ILE A 203 -19.13 -63.46 -50.67
C ILE A 203 -19.19 -63.92 -52.13
N TYR A 204 -19.09 -63.00 -53.08
CA TYR A 204 -19.19 -63.27 -54.52
C TYR A 204 -17.82 -63.39 -55.24
N ALA A 205 -16.71 -63.36 -54.50
CA ALA A 205 -15.37 -63.46 -55.08
C ALA A 205 -15.16 -64.79 -55.82
N SER A 206 -14.66 -64.72 -57.05
CA SER A 206 -14.59 -65.86 -57.98
C SER A 206 -13.27 -66.63 -57.90
N SER A 207 -12.23 -66.02 -57.32
CA SER A 207 -10.89 -66.61 -57.16
C SER A 207 -10.34 -66.45 -55.74
N ASP A 208 -9.46 -67.36 -55.32
CA ASP A 208 -8.81 -67.29 -54.01
C ASP A 208 -7.89 -66.07 -53.86
N GLU A 209 -7.21 -65.63 -54.92
CA GLU A 209 -6.38 -64.41 -54.91
C GLU A 209 -7.22 -63.14 -54.68
N GLU A 210 -8.36 -63.02 -55.37
CA GLU A 210 -9.29 -61.90 -55.21
C GLU A 210 -9.85 -61.86 -53.78
N LYS A 211 -10.18 -63.03 -53.24
CA LYS A 211 -10.67 -63.20 -51.87
C LYS A 211 -9.63 -62.77 -50.83
N VAL A 212 -8.35 -63.10 -51.02
CA VAL A 212 -7.25 -62.66 -50.15
C VAL A 212 -7.08 -61.14 -50.20
N ARG A 213 -7.11 -60.53 -51.39
CA ARG A 213 -7.02 -59.08 -51.57
C ARG A 213 -8.16 -58.35 -50.87
N LEU A 214 -9.39 -58.83 -51.03
CA LEU A 214 -10.58 -58.28 -50.37
C LEU A 214 -10.54 -58.49 -48.86
N LEU A 215 -10.02 -59.62 -48.36
CA LEU A 215 -9.81 -59.84 -46.92
C LEU A 215 -8.84 -58.81 -46.32
N ASN A 216 -7.76 -58.48 -47.02
CA ASN A 216 -6.79 -57.47 -46.59
C ASN A 216 -7.42 -56.07 -46.56
N LYS A 217 -8.18 -55.70 -47.61
CA LYS A 217 -8.95 -54.44 -47.67
C LYS A 217 -9.96 -54.36 -46.50
N LYS A 218 -10.70 -55.44 -46.25
CA LYS A 218 -11.64 -55.59 -45.13
C LYS A 218 -10.95 -55.43 -43.78
N ASN A 219 -9.79 -56.06 -43.57
CA ASN A 219 -9.04 -55.94 -42.31
C ASN A 219 -8.51 -54.51 -42.08
N LYS A 220 -8.08 -53.81 -43.13
CA LYS A 220 -7.68 -52.40 -43.05
C LYS A 220 -8.86 -51.51 -42.66
N MET A 221 -10.03 -51.69 -43.28
CA MET A 221 -11.26 -50.97 -42.93
C MET A 221 -11.72 -51.28 -41.50
N HIS A 222 -11.65 -52.55 -41.08
CA HIS A 222 -11.99 -52.97 -39.72
C HIS A 222 -11.16 -52.24 -38.67
N LYS A 223 -9.82 -52.20 -38.86
CA LYS A 223 -8.92 -51.44 -37.98
C LYS A 223 -9.26 -49.95 -37.95
N LYS A 224 -9.54 -49.34 -39.11
CA LYS A 224 -9.92 -47.93 -39.21
C LYS A 224 -11.20 -47.63 -38.42
N ILE A 225 -12.24 -48.45 -38.57
CA ILE A 225 -13.52 -48.25 -37.87
C ILE A 225 -13.34 -48.40 -36.35
N ILE A 226 -12.57 -49.39 -35.90
CA ILE A 226 -12.24 -49.54 -34.47
C ILE A 226 -11.51 -48.31 -33.95
N GLY A 227 -10.51 -47.82 -34.69
CA GLY A 227 -9.78 -46.59 -34.36
C GLY A 227 -10.72 -45.39 -34.22
N ASN A 228 -11.61 -45.16 -35.19
CA ASN A 228 -12.59 -44.07 -35.09
C ASN A 228 -13.48 -44.17 -33.84
N PHE A 229 -13.93 -45.38 -33.45
CA PHE A 229 -14.70 -45.57 -32.23
C PHE A 229 -13.87 -45.28 -30.96
N GLU A 230 -12.58 -45.64 -30.97
CA GLU A 230 -11.64 -45.34 -29.89
C GLU A 230 -11.42 -43.84 -29.77
N ASP A 231 -11.18 -43.15 -30.89
CA ASP A 231 -10.99 -41.70 -30.94
C ASP A 231 -12.24 -40.95 -30.44
N MET A 232 -13.43 -41.30 -30.92
CA MET A 232 -14.69 -40.71 -30.42
C MET A 232 -14.89 -40.96 -28.92
N ALA A 233 -14.56 -42.15 -28.42
CA ALA A 233 -14.71 -42.48 -27.01
C ALA A 233 -13.69 -41.74 -26.12
N ASP A 234 -12.48 -41.49 -26.62
CA ASP A 234 -11.44 -40.72 -25.94
C ASP A 234 -11.81 -39.23 -25.87
N ILE A 235 -12.23 -38.64 -26.99
CA ILE A 235 -12.67 -37.24 -27.04
C ILE A 235 -13.90 -37.04 -26.14
N ALA A 236 -14.89 -37.95 -26.18
CA ALA A 236 -16.06 -37.88 -25.32
C ALA A 236 -15.70 -37.98 -23.82
N GLN A 237 -14.69 -38.78 -23.44
CA GLN A 237 -14.18 -38.83 -22.07
C GLN A 237 -13.48 -37.53 -21.67
N LYS A 238 -12.66 -36.95 -22.56
CA LYS A 238 -12.02 -35.64 -22.34
C LYS A 238 -13.06 -34.53 -22.10
N ILE A 239 -14.14 -34.49 -22.90
CA ILE A 239 -15.25 -33.55 -22.69
C ILE A 239 -15.90 -33.74 -21.31
N MET A 240 -16.10 -34.98 -20.86
CA MET A 240 -16.65 -35.24 -19.53
C MET A 240 -15.77 -34.73 -18.39
N ILE A 241 -14.45 -34.86 -18.53
CA ILE A 241 -13.48 -34.34 -17.55
C ILE A 241 -13.58 -32.82 -17.49
N GLU A 242 -13.56 -32.14 -18.64
CA GLU A 242 -13.68 -30.67 -18.70
C GLU A 242 -15.00 -30.16 -18.14
N LEU A 243 -16.11 -30.88 -18.33
CA LEU A 243 -17.36 -30.55 -17.65
C LEU A 243 -17.31 -30.69 -16.14
N GLY A 244 -16.51 -31.64 -15.63
CA GLY A 244 -16.20 -31.74 -14.21
C GLY A 244 -15.47 -30.51 -13.69
N GLU A 245 -14.48 -30.03 -14.45
CA GLU A 245 -13.73 -28.80 -14.12
C GLU A 245 -14.64 -27.55 -14.17
N VAL A 246 -15.48 -27.42 -15.19
CA VAL A 246 -16.47 -26.32 -15.31
C VAL A 246 -17.42 -26.30 -14.11
N LYS A 247 -17.82 -27.47 -13.60
CA LYS A 247 -18.64 -27.54 -12.37
C LYS A 247 -17.90 -26.94 -11.18
N ASN A 248 -16.62 -27.30 -10.99
CA ASN A 248 -15.81 -26.76 -9.90
C ASN A 248 -15.61 -25.25 -10.04
N LEU A 249 -15.34 -24.77 -11.25
CA LEU A 249 -15.25 -23.32 -11.54
C LEU A 249 -16.57 -22.61 -11.25
N THR A 250 -17.72 -23.22 -11.58
CA THR A 250 -19.04 -22.64 -11.24
C THR A 250 -19.23 -22.51 -9.73
N ILE A 251 -18.84 -23.52 -8.95
CA ILE A 251 -18.91 -23.45 -7.48
C ILE A 251 -18.05 -22.28 -6.99
N GLY A 252 -16.82 -22.18 -7.48
CA GLY A 252 -15.92 -21.06 -7.14
C GLY A 252 -16.43 -19.68 -7.59
N VAL A 253 -17.31 -19.61 -8.60
CA VAL A 253 -18.03 -18.37 -8.97
C VAL A 253 -19.12 -18.05 -7.95
N LYS A 254 -19.91 -19.03 -7.51
CA LYS A 254 -20.92 -18.83 -6.45
C LYS A 254 -20.28 -18.38 -5.14
N ASP A 255 -19.15 -18.96 -4.78
CA ASP A 255 -18.40 -18.58 -3.58
C ASP A 255 -17.95 -17.12 -3.68
N SER A 256 -17.39 -16.70 -4.82
CA SER A 256 -17.01 -15.30 -5.04
C SER A 256 -18.20 -14.33 -5.05
N ILE A 257 -19.36 -14.75 -5.55
CA ILE A 257 -20.58 -13.93 -5.47
C ILE A 257 -20.99 -13.75 -4.00
N SER A 258 -20.96 -14.81 -3.19
CA SER A 258 -21.23 -14.73 -1.75
C SER A 258 -20.27 -13.77 -1.05
N GLU A 259 -18.96 -13.90 -1.32
CA GLU A 259 -17.92 -13.01 -0.77
C GLU A 259 -18.17 -11.54 -1.15
N ILE A 260 -18.57 -11.27 -2.40
CA ILE A 260 -18.89 -9.92 -2.85
C ILE A 260 -20.14 -9.39 -2.14
N ASN A 261 -21.20 -10.20 -2.02
CA ASN A 261 -22.42 -9.79 -1.31
C ASN A 261 -22.15 -9.46 0.16
N ASP A 262 -21.31 -10.24 0.84
CA ASP A 262 -20.87 -9.97 2.22
C ASP A 262 -20.04 -8.68 2.32
N LEU A 263 -19.17 -8.44 1.34
CA LEU A 263 -18.36 -7.23 1.26
C LEU A 263 -19.21 -5.99 1.01
N ILE A 264 -20.18 -6.06 0.10
CA ILE A 264 -21.16 -4.99 -0.13
C ILE A 264 -21.93 -4.74 1.17
N LYS A 265 -22.47 -5.77 1.81
CA LYS A 265 -23.25 -5.64 3.05
C LYS A 265 -22.45 -5.00 4.19
N SER A 266 -21.19 -5.37 4.38
CA SER A 266 -20.35 -4.88 5.48
C SER A 266 -19.78 -3.48 5.25
N SER A 267 -19.71 -3.02 3.99
CA SER A 267 -18.97 -1.80 3.62
C SER A 267 -19.77 -0.82 2.74
N LYS A 268 -21.07 -1.05 2.50
CA LYS A 268 -21.94 -0.27 1.59
C LYS A 268 -21.84 1.23 1.82
N GLU A 269 -22.02 1.68 3.06
CA GLU A 269 -21.99 3.10 3.45
C GLU A 269 -20.62 3.77 3.22
N LYS A 270 -19.57 2.98 3.03
CA LYS A 270 -18.20 3.43 2.79
C LYS A 270 -17.75 3.20 1.35
N MET A 271 -18.66 2.97 0.41
CA MET A 271 -18.37 2.79 -1.02
C MET A 271 -19.09 3.86 -1.85
N LEU A 272 -18.70 3.99 -3.12
CA LEU A 272 -19.45 4.81 -4.07
C LEU A 272 -20.77 4.14 -4.45
N ASP A 273 -21.91 4.76 -4.12
CA ASP A 273 -23.26 4.22 -4.35
C ASP A 273 -23.48 3.77 -5.81
N SER A 274 -23.13 4.61 -6.77
CA SER A 274 -23.25 4.30 -8.21
C SER A 274 -22.49 3.04 -8.63
N TYR A 275 -21.36 2.73 -7.98
CA TYR A 275 -20.61 1.51 -8.24
C TYR A 275 -21.32 0.30 -7.62
N VAL A 276 -21.79 0.45 -6.37
CA VAL A 276 -22.50 -0.62 -5.65
C VAL A 276 -23.75 -1.04 -6.41
N GLU A 277 -24.59 -0.10 -6.83
CA GLU A 277 -25.82 -0.39 -7.58
C GLU A 277 -25.54 -1.16 -8.87
N LYS A 278 -24.52 -0.74 -9.63
CA LYS A 278 -24.13 -1.41 -10.87
C LYS A 278 -23.58 -2.81 -10.61
N ALA A 279 -22.74 -2.98 -9.59
CA ALA A 279 -22.20 -4.27 -9.20
C ALA A 279 -23.32 -5.24 -8.74
N GLU A 280 -24.25 -4.78 -7.90
CA GLU A 280 -25.41 -5.57 -7.46
C GLU A 280 -26.26 -6.02 -8.67
N SER A 281 -26.53 -5.13 -9.63
CA SER A 281 -27.29 -5.45 -10.84
C SER A 281 -26.60 -6.53 -11.70
N GLU A 282 -25.30 -6.38 -11.96
CA GLU A 282 -24.54 -7.35 -12.75
C GLU A 282 -24.45 -8.71 -12.04
N ILE A 283 -24.21 -8.73 -10.73
CA ILE A 283 -24.14 -9.96 -9.93
C ILE A 283 -25.48 -10.70 -9.95
N ASN A 284 -26.60 -9.98 -9.80
CA ASN A 284 -27.94 -10.59 -9.88
C ASN A 284 -28.18 -11.24 -11.25
N SER A 285 -27.73 -10.60 -12.33
CA SER A 285 -27.82 -11.18 -13.68
C SER A 285 -26.99 -12.45 -13.83
N ILE A 286 -25.79 -12.48 -13.24
CA ILE A 286 -24.90 -13.66 -13.24
C ILE A 286 -25.52 -14.79 -12.40
N GLU A 287 -26.05 -14.48 -11.22
CA GLU A 287 -26.74 -15.46 -10.36
C GLU A 287 -27.94 -16.09 -11.08
N GLU A 288 -28.74 -15.29 -11.79
CA GLU A 288 -29.88 -15.77 -12.56
C GLU A 288 -29.43 -16.75 -13.66
N VAL A 289 -28.39 -16.41 -14.42
CA VAL A 289 -27.81 -17.28 -15.47
C VAL A 289 -27.26 -18.57 -14.88
N ILE A 290 -26.55 -18.50 -13.75
CA ILE A 290 -25.97 -19.68 -13.09
C ILE A 290 -27.07 -20.59 -12.54
N ASN A 291 -28.17 -20.03 -12.04
CA ASN A 291 -29.29 -20.78 -11.47
C ASN A 291 -30.24 -21.34 -12.55
N LYS A 292 -30.31 -20.71 -13.74
CA LYS A 292 -31.10 -21.20 -14.90
C LYS A 292 -30.50 -22.41 -15.63
N GLY A 293 -29.32 -22.92 -15.27
CA GLY A 293 -28.56 -23.84 -16.13
C GLY A 293 -28.89 -25.34 -16.04
N GLY A 294 -29.37 -25.91 -17.16
CA GLY A 294 -29.48 -27.33 -17.52
C GLY A 294 -28.18 -28.16 -17.53
N LYS A 295 -27.33 -28.02 -16.51
CA LYS A 295 -26.04 -28.73 -16.35
C LYS A 295 -26.20 -30.24 -16.15
N ALA A 296 -27.30 -30.66 -15.52
CA ALA A 296 -27.64 -32.08 -15.35
C ALA A 296 -28.00 -32.72 -16.70
N GLU A 297 -28.71 -31.98 -17.55
CA GLU A 297 -29.12 -32.41 -18.89
C GLU A 297 -27.90 -32.58 -19.81
N LEU A 298 -26.98 -31.61 -19.82
CA LEU A 298 -25.75 -31.64 -20.62
C LEU A 298 -24.82 -32.82 -20.27
N LYS A 299 -24.62 -33.07 -18.97
CA LYS A 299 -23.85 -34.24 -18.50
C LYS A 299 -24.52 -35.57 -18.88
N SER A 300 -25.85 -35.63 -18.79
CA SER A 300 -26.63 -36.82 -19.17
C SER A 300 -26.54 -37.11 -20.67
N ARG A 301 -26.69 -36.07 -21.51
CA ARG A 301 -26.56 -36.13 -22.97
C ARG A 301 -25.21 -36.72 -23.39
N LEU A 302 -24.12 -36.20 -22.83
CA LEU A 302 -22.76 -36.68 -23.17
C LEU A 302 -22.47 -38.08 -22.66
N LYS A 303 -23.04 -38.46 -21.51
CA LYS A 303 -22.98 -39.84 -21.02
C LYS A 303 -23.69 -40.80 -21.95
N ASN A 304 -24.88 -40.44 -22.39
CA ASN A 304 -25.62 -41.21 -23.38
C ASN A 304 -24.82 -41.36 -24.69
N ASN A 305 -24.20 -40.29 -25.18
CA ASN A 305 -23.34 -40.35 -26.37
C ASN A 305 -22.16 -41.32 -26.19
N LEU A 306 -21.45 -41.25 -25.05
CA LEU A 306 -20.34 -42.16 -24.74
C LEU A 306 -20.79 -43.63 -24.68
N ASP A 307 -21.94 -43.89 -24.08
CA ASP A 307 -22.52 -45.23 -23.97
C ASP A 307 -22.91 -45.78 -25.36
N ILE A 308 -23.50 -44.95 -26.23
CA ILE A 308 -23.79 -45.28 -27.63
C ILE A 308 -22.51 -45.64 -28.39
N ILE A 309 -21.46 -44.83 -28.28
CA ILE A 309 -20.17 -45.05 -28.95
C ILE A 309 -19.54 -46.38 -28.50
N LYS A 310 -19.49 -46.64 -27.18
CA LYS A 310 -18.94 -47.89 -26.61
C LYS A 310 -19.74 -49.12 -27.00
N ALA A 311 -21.07 -49.03 -26.99
CA ALA A 311 -21.95 -50.10 -27.42
C ALA A 311 -21.78 -50.39 -28.92
N GLY A 312 -21.69 -49.35 -29.75
CA GLY A 312 -21.42 -49.46 -31.19
C GLY A 312 -20.12 -50.18 -31.49
N LYS A 313 -19.02 -49.82 -30.80
CA LYS A 313 -17.73 -50.51 -30.90
C LYS A 313 -17.84 -52.00 -30.57
N THR A 314 -18.46 -52.32 -29.43
CA THR A 314 -18.61 -53.71 -28.97
C THR A 314 -19.41 -54.54 -29.98
N ARG A 315 -20.51 -53.99 -30.50
CA ARG A 315 -21.32 -54.65 -31.54
C ARG A 315 -20.53 -54.83 -32.84
N PHE A 316 -19.73 -53.85 -33.25
CA PHE A 316 -18.90 -53.95 -34.45
C PHE A 316 -17.85 -55.06 -34.34
N ILE A 317 -17.18 -55.19 -33.19
CA ILE A 317 -16.18 -56.23 -32.93
C ILE A 317 -16.81 -57.63 -32.94
N ASN A 318 -17.99 -57.78 -32.31
CA ASN A 318 -18.67 -59.07 -32.18
C ASN A 318 -19.43 -59.51 -33.46
N ASN A 319 -19.44 -58.69 -34.51
CA ASN A 319 -20.18 -58.97 -35.73
C ASN A 319 -19.54 -60.13 -36.51
N THR A 320 -20.18 -61.30 -36.46
CA THR A 320 -19.78 -62.52 -37.18
C THR A 320 -20.60 -62.68 -38.47
N LYS A 321 -19.95 -63.16 -39.53
CA LYS A 321 -20.36 -63.12 -40.96
C LYS A 321 -21.85 -63.34 -41.33
N SER A 322 -22.70 -63.99 -40.52
CA SER A 322 -24.06 -64.41 -40.93
C SER A 322 -25.15 -63.34 -40.80
N LYS A 323 -24.91 -62.21 -40.09
CA LYS A 323 -25.88 -61.09 -39.95
C LYS A 323 -25.26 -59.69 -40.15
N ALA A 324 -24.19 -59.62 -40.93
CA ALA A 324 -23.30 -58.46 -40.92
C ALA A 324 -23.97 -57.13 -41.32
N GLU A 325 -24.86 -57.13 -42.31
CA GLU A 325 -25.47 -55.87 -42.82
C GLU A 325 -26.53 -55.26 -41.91
N SER A 326 -27.40 -56.08 -41.34
CA SER A 326 -28.42 -55.58 -40.41
C SER A 326 -27.78 -54.99 -39.16
N GLU A 327 -26.71 -55.62 -38.67
CA GLU A 327 -25.93 -55.14 -37.52
C GLU A 327 -25.20 -53.82 -37.83
N LEU A 328 -24.54 -53.71 -38.99
CA LEU A 328 -23.86 -52.46 -39.41
C LEU A 328 -24.85 -51.29 -39.56
N ARG A 329 -26.04 -51.54 -40.11
CA ARG A 329 -27.11 -50.52 -40.19
C ARG A 329 -27.59 -50.11 -38.81
N GLN A 330 -27.81 -51.06 -37.89
CA GLN A 330 -28.21 -50.74 -36.52
C GLN A 330 -27.16 -49.94 -35.76
N ILE A 331 -25.87 -50.22 -35.99
CA ILE A 331 -24.77 -49.42 -35.43
C ILE A 331 -24.82 -47.99 -35.98
N ALA A 332 -24.96 -47.82 -37.30
CA ALA A 332 -25.07 -46.50 -37.93
C ALA A 332 -26.28 -45.69 -37.43
N THR A 333 -27.46 -46.32 -37.31
CA THR A 333 -28.67 -45.68 -36.76
C THR A 333 -28.53 -45.36 -35.28
N SER A 334 -27.78 -46.15 -34.52
CA SER A 334 -27.52 -45.84 -33.10
C SER A 334 -26.61 -44.63 -32.95
N LEU A 335 -25.59 -44.49 -33.81
CA LEU A 335 -24.71 -43.31 -33.85
C LEU A 335 -25.46 -42.01 -34.17
N GLU A 336 -26.51 -42.07 -35.01
CA GLU A 336 -27.36 -40.90 -35.31
C GLU A 336 -28.13 -40.37 -34.08
N LYS A 337 -28.29 -41.20 -33.05
CA LYS A 337 -28.93 -40.78 -31.79
C LYS A 337 -27.99 -40.01 -30.86
N CYS A 338 -26.70 -39.88 -31.21
CA CYS A 338 -25.78 -39.04 -30.45
C CYS A 338 -26.16 -37.56 -30.64
N ASP A 339 -26.48 -36.88 -29.54
CA ASP A 339 -26.78 -35.46 -29.53
C ASP A 339 -25.47 -34.66 -29.43
N LEU A 340 -25.04 -34.11 -30.57
CA LEU A 340 -23.81 -33.33 -30.73
C LEU A 340 -24.08 -31.85 -31.00
N SER A 341 -25.26 -31.35 -30.59
CA SER A 341 -25.55 -29.92 -30.74
C SER A 341 -24.56 -29.07 -29.94
N LEU A 342 -24.05 -28.02 -30.58
CA LEU A 342 -23.16 -27.05 -29.94
C LEU A 342 -23.89 -26.36 -28.80
N ILE A 343 -23.15 -26.03 -27.74
CA ILE A 343 -23.67 -25.28 -26.62
C ILE A 343 -23.81 -23.82 -27.07
N ASN A 344 -25.05 -23.37 -27.26
CA ASN A 344 -25.37 -21.99 -27.62
C ASN A 344 -25.46 -21.12 -26.36
N PHE A 345 -24.72 -20.01 -26.38
CA PHE A 345 -24.84 -18.91 -25.43
C PHE A 345 -25.14 -17.66 -26.29
N ASP A 346 -26.38 -17.44 -26.71
CA ASP A 346 -26.80 -16.26 -27.54
C ASP A 346 -26.33 -14.93 -26.87
N ASP A 347 -25.99 -13.80 -27.51
CA ASP A 347 -26.06 -13.26 -28.88
C ASP A 347 -24.76 -12.45 -29.16
N THR A 348 -24.02 -12.69 -30.26
CA THR A 348 -23.12 -11.66 -30.82
C THR A 348 -22.98 -11.82 -32.33
N GLU A 349 -23.32 -10.77 -33.09
CA GLU A 349 -23.15 -10.70 -34.55
C GLU A 349 -21.66 -10.71 -34.94
N GLU A 350 -21.32 -11.51 -35.95
CA GLU A 350 -19.97 -11.59 -36.53
C GLU A 350 -19.60 -10.28 -37.24
N VAL A 351 -18.53 -9.63 -36.77
CA VAL A 351 -17.79 -8.63 -37.54
C VAL A 351 -16.33 -9.05 -37.60
N ASP A 352 -15.79 -9.14 -38.81
CA ASP A 352 -14.43 -9.53 -39.15
C ASP A 352 -13.40 -8.46 -38.71
N MET A 353 -12.32 -8.85 -38.02
CA MET A 353 -10.94 -8.40 -38.28
C MET A 353 -9.88 -8.95 -37.28
N SER A 354 -8.74 -9.36 -37.84
CA SER A 354 -7.43 -9.81 -37.31
C SER A 354 -6.99 -9.37 -35.88
N TYR A 355 -6.57 -10.35 -35.07
CA TYR A 355 -6.24 -10.25 -33.63
C TYR A 355 -4.83 -9.79 -33.23
N LYS A 356 -3.88 -9.64 -34.16
CA LYS A 356 -2.45 -9.48 -33.79
C LYS A 356 -2.00 -8.04 -33.53
N ASP A 357 -2.74 -7.06 -34.01
CA ASP A 357 -2.29 -5.66 -34.01
C ASP A 357 -2.89 -4.81 -32.86
N LEU A 358 -3.67 -5.42 -31.95
CA LEU A 358 -4.39 -4.71 -30.88
C LEU A 358 -3.84 -4.96 -29.45
N ASP A 359 -2.98 -5.98 -29.25
CA ASP A 359 -2.36 -6.24 -27.95
C ASP A 359 -1.12 -5.36 -27.74
N ASP A 360 -1.36 -4.13 -27.29
CA ASP A 360 -0.34 -3.08 -27.10
C ASP A 360 0.15 -2.99 -25.64
N ARG A 361 -0.12 -4.01 -24.81
CA ARG A 361 0.17 -3.98 -23.35
C ARG A 361 1.66 -3.87 -23.05
N ASN A 362 2.49 -4.70 -23.68
CA ASN A 362 3.94 -4.68 -23.48
C ASN A 362 4.57 -3.37 -23.98
N THR A 363 4.10 -2.85 -25.12
CA THR A 363 4.52 -1.54 -25.61
C THR A 363 4.12 -0.43 -24.64
N ARG A 364 2.92 -0.48 -24.05
CA ARG A 364 2.44 0.54 -23.10
C ARG A 364 3.09 0.45 -21.74
N ALA A 365 3.31 -0.74 -21.20
CA ALA A 365 4.08 -0.94 -19.98
C ALA A 365 5.51 -0.40 -20.17
N LYS A 366 6.13 -0.68 -21.32
CA LYS A 366 7.44 -0.14 -21.69
C LYS A 366 7.42 1.38 -21.90
N ASN A 367 6.42 1.94 -22.58
CA ASN A 367 6.25 3.40 -22.75
C ASN A 367 6.01 4.10 -21.41
N THR A 368 5.30 3.43 -20.49
CA THR A 368 5.10 3.89 -19.10
C THR A 368 6.43 3.89 -18.37
N GLU A 369 7.17 2.78 -18.43
CA GLU A 369 8.49 2.66 -17.82
C GLU A 369 9.48 3.69 -18.38
N GLU A 370 9.48 3.91 -19.70
CA GLU A 370 10.30 4.95 -20.35
C GLU A 370 9.86 6.37 -19.97
N SER A 371 8.55 6.61 -19.81
CA SER A 371 8.02 7.90 -19.34
C SER A 371 8.37 8.16 -17.86
N LEU A 372 8.32 7.12 -17.03
CA LEU A 372 8.71 7.16 -15.61
C LEU A 372 10.23 7.40 -15.45
N LYS A 373 11.05 6.81 -16.33
CA LYS A 373 12.52 6.98 -16.34
C LYS A 373 13.00 8.30 -16.94
N LYS A 374 12.15 9.03 -17.67
CA LYS A 374 12.51 10.27 -18.37
C LYS A 374 12.70 11.50 -17.48
N SER A 375 12.57 11.39 -16.16
CA SER A 375 12.88 12.54 -15.29
C SER A 375 14.38 12.80 -15.35
N GLU A 376 14.78 13.95 -15.90
CA GLU A 376 16.14 14.50 -15.84
C GLU A 376 16.57 14.60 -14.37
N THR A 377 17.12 13.52 -13.83
CA THR A 377 17.63 13.45 -12.47
C THR A 377 19.13 13.45 -12.55
N ILE A 378 19.75 14.47 -11.97
CA ILE A 378 21.18 14.43 -11.64
C ILE A 378 21.39 13.14 -10.81
N GLU A 379 22.36 12.30 -11.18
CA GLU A 379 22.66 11.07 -10.44
C GLU A 379 23.27 11.39 -9.08
N LYS A 380 22.41 11.70 -8.11
CA LYS A 380 22.78 11.81 -6.70
C LYS A 380 22.65 10.43 -6.05
N VAL A 381 23.76 9.95 -5.49
CA VAL A 381 23.87 8.60 -4.93
C VAL A 381 24.60 8.62 -3.60
N ILE A 382 24.00 8.05 -2.56
CA ILE A 382 24.68 7.82 -1.29
C ILE A 382 25.70 6.69 -1.49
N THR A 383 26.96 6.97 -1.20
CA THR A 383 28.04 5.97 -1.28
C THR A 383 27.85 4.90 -0.22
N ASP A 384 28.41 3.70 -0.44
CA ASP A 384 28.29 2.60 0.54
C ASP A 384 28.92 2.94 1.90
N ASP A 385 30.00 3.72 1.90
CA ASP A 385 30.67 4.19 3.11
C ASP A 385 29.78 5.17 3.88
N LEU A 386 29.25 6.19 3.19
CA LEU A 386 28.35 7.18 3.78
C LEU A 386 27.07 6.52 4.31
N TYR A 387 26.53 5.53 3.59
CA TYR A 387 25.32 4.81 4.01
C TYR A 387 25.51 4.07 5.33
N ARG A 388 26.67 3.42 5.55
CA ARG A 388 26.97 2.69 6.79
C ARG A 388 27.06 3.59 8.02
N ASN A 389 27.33 4.87 7.80
CA ASN A 389 27.49 5.87 8.84
C ASN A 389 26.20 6.70 9.08
N LEU A 390 25.07 6.32 8.45
CA LEU A 390 23.80 7.01 8.63
C LEU A 390 23.14 6.70 9.99
N PRO A 391 22.46 7.68 10.62
CA PRO A 391 21.88 7.54 11.96
C PRO A 391 20.89 6.38 12.13
N SER A 392 20.18 6.00 11.06
CA SER A 392 19.15 4.96 11.15
C SER A 392 19.70 3.56 11.43
N ASN A 393 21.00 3.29 11.22
CA ASN A 393 21.62 1.94 11.26
C ASN A 393 20.80 0.86 10.51
N SER A 394 19.89 1.28 9.62
CA SER A 394 18.86 0.43 9.06
C SER A 394 19.36 -0.23 7.78
N SER A 395 18.92 -1.47 7.57
CA SER A 395 19.24 -2.21 6.34
C SER A 395 18.92 -1.35 5.11
N PRO A 396 19.78 -1.31 4.08
CA PRO A 396 19.44 -0.72 2.79
C PRO A 396 18.03 -1.15 2.38
N TYR A 397 17.23 -0.20 1.91
CA TYR A 397 15.91 -0.54 1.35
C TYR A 397 16.06 -1.65 0.32
N GLU A 398 15.51 -2.82 0.61
CA GLU A 398 15.55 -3.96 -0.29
C GLU A 398 14.60 -3.69 -1.47
N ALA A 399 15.11 -3.94 -2.68
CA ALA A 399 14.37 -3.80 -3.93
C ALA A 399 13.17 -4.76 -4.07
N SER A 400 12.82 -5.54 -3.04
CA SER A 400 11.70 -6.47 -3.00
C SER A 400 10.33 -5.79 -3.04
N ASN A 401 10.27 -4.48 -2.78
CA ASN A 401 9.07 -3.65 -2.94
C ASN A 401 8.97 -2.97 -4.32
N LYS A 402 9.74 -3.42 -5.31
CA LYS A 402 9.58 -2.99 -6.70
C LYS A 402 8.19 -3.37 -7.17
N VAL A 403 7.47 -2.38 -7.69
CA VAL A 403 6.28 -2.64 -8.50
C VAL A 403 6.76 -3.33 -9.76
N ASP A 404 6.54 -4.64 -9.87
CA ASP A 404 6.84 -5.38 -11.10
C ASP A 404 5.74 -5.07 -12.12
N PHE A 405 6.15 -4.52 -13.25
CA PHE A 405 5.28 -4.23 -14.39
C PHE A 405 5.32 -5.35 -15.43
N ASN A 406 6.08 -6.43 -15.21
CA ASN A 406 6.14 -7.58 -16.12
C ASN A 406 4.98 -8.55 -15.88
N GLU A 407 4.13 -8.73 -16.91
CA GLU A 407 2.98 -9.66 -16.87
C GLU A 407 3.36 -11.16 -17.06
N ASP A 408 4.62 -11.49 -17.36
CA ASP A 408 5.06 -12.87 -17.63
C ASP A 408 5.00 -13.79 -16.38
N THR A 409 4.85 -13.24 -15.18
CA THR A 409 4.78 -13.97 -13.90
C THR A 409 3.35 -14.32 -13.47
N GLY A 410 2.32 -13.85 -14.20
CA GLY A 410 0.92 -14.08 -13.83
C GLY A 410 0.38 -13.16 -12.73
N GLU A 411 1.19 -12.24 -12.20
CA GLU A 411 0.70 -11.10 -11.40
C GLU A 411 0.23 -9.99 -12.35
N ASN A 412 -1.08 -9.70 -12.33
CA ASN A 412 -1.64 -8.66 -13.17
C ASN A 412 -1.41 -7.29 -12.51
N ILE A 413 -0.93 -6.31 -13.27
CA ILE A 413 -0.78 -4.89 -12.85
C ILE A 413 -2.06 -4.37 -12.18
N SER A 414 -3.23 -4.83 -12.63
CA SER A 414 -4.53 -4.48 -12.03
C SER A 414 -4.68 -4.96 -10.59
N ASP A 415 -4.19 -6.15 -10.26
CA ASP A 415 -4.33 -6.73 -8.91
C ASP A 415 -3.45 -5.96 -7.94
N ASN A 416 -2.19 -5.70 -8.32
CA ASN A 416 -1.25 -4.91 -7.54
C ASN A 416 -1.78 -3.49 -7.32
N ALA A 417 -2.37 -2.86 -8.34
CA ALA A 417 -2.95 -1.54 -8.22
C ALA A 417 -4.19 -1.51 -7.31
N PHE A 418 -5.11 -2.48 -7.43
CA PHE A 418 -6.28 -2.56 -6.55
C PHE A 418 -5.92 -2.93 -5.12
N ASP A 419 -4.92 -3.79 -4.91
CA ASP A 419 -4.41 -4.10 -3.57
C ASP A 419 -3.83 -2.85 -2.93
N PHE A 420 -2.97 -2.15 -3.66
CA PHE A 420 -2.40 -0.88 -3.21
C PHE A 420 -3.49 0.11 -2.82
N ALA A 421 -4.50 0.31 -3.67
CA ALA A 421 -5.62 1.20 -3.38
C ALA A 421 -6.50 0.72 -2.21
N SER A 422 -6.74 -0.59 -2.09
CA SER A 422 -7.57 -1.16 -1.02
C SER A 422 -6.93 -1.05 0.36
N ASN A 423 -5.60 -0.95 0.42
CA ASN A 423 -4.86 -0.74 1.67
C ASN A 423 -4.91 0.72 2.14
N LEU A 424 -5.42 1.65 1.34
CA LEU A 424 -5.56 3.08 1.69
C LEU A 424 -6.90 3.39 2.37
N VAL A 425 -7.29 2.55 3.32
CA VAL A 425 -8.48 2.77 4.15
C VAL A 425 -8.02 3.18 5.54
N PHE A 426 -8.27 4.44 5.90
CA PHE A 426 -7.84 5.02 7.17
C PHE A 426 -9.04 5.35 8.05
N GLU A 427 -8.97 4.97 9.32
CA GLU A 427 -9.90 5.41 10.36
C GLU A 427 -9.31 6.63 11.08
N ILE A 428 -10.09 7.70 11.20
CA ILE A 428 -9.62 8.94 11.83
C ILE A 428 -9.53 8.75 13.34
N THR A 429 -8.34 8.41 13.82
CA THR A 429 -7.98 8.27 15.24
C THR A 429 -7.02 9.38 15.68
N SER A 430 -6.80 9.51 16.99
CA SER A 430 -5.76 10.42 17.51
C SER A 430 -4.37 10.09 16.96
N ASP A 431 -4.07 8.81 16.80
CA ASP A 431 -2.78 8.34 16.31
C ASP A 431 -2.60 8.68 14.83
N LEU A 432 -3.65 8.56 14.02
CA LEU A 432 -3.63 9.01 12.64
C LEU A 432 -3.38 10.53 12.54
N ILE A 433 -3.99 11.33 13.42
CA ILE A 433 -3.75 12.78 13.45
C ILE A 433 -2.29 13.10 13.78
N ASN A 434 -1.67 12.36 14.72
CA ASN A 434 -0.25 12.49 15.00
C ASN A 434 0.63 12.14 13.79
N GLU A 435 0.28 11.08 13.06
CA GLU A 435 0.95 10.73 11.80
C GLU A 435 0.77 11.80 10.71
N ILE A 436 -0.41 12.41 10.62
CA ILE A 436 -0.66 13.52 9.71
C ILE A 436 0.22 14.72 10.08
N TYR A 437 0.43 15.03 11.36
CA TYR A 437 1.36 16.10 11.75
C TYR A 437 2.79 15.84 11.25
N ILE A 438 3.28 14.59 11.37
CA ILE A 438 4.60 14.22 10.84
C ILE A 438 4.62 14.36 9.32
N ASN A 439 3.58 13.93 8.62
CA ASN A 439 3.51 14.04 7.17
C ASN A 439 3.45 15.50 6.71
N GLU A 440 2.68 16.35 7.38
CA GLU A 440 2.66 17.78 7.08
C GLU A 440 4.00 18.46 7.36
N TYR A 441 4.70 18.05 8.42
CA TYR A 441 6.08 18.48 8.65
C TYR A 441 6.97 18.06 7.48
N ILE A 442 6.87 16.81 7.01
CA ILE A 442 7.66 16.32 5.87
C ILE A 442 7.41 17.18 4.63
N ILE A 443 6.15 17.39 4.25
CA ILE A 443 5.77 18.18 3.06
C ILE A 443 6.18 19.66 3.21
N SER A 444 6.12 20.21 4.43
CA SER A 444 6.45 21.62 4.69
C SER A 444 7.96 21.89 4.75
N ILE A 445 8.79 20.89 5.07
CA ILE A 445 10.23 21.06 5.29
C ILE A 445 11.08 20.49 4.15
N PHE A 446 10.70 19.34 3.59
CA PHE A 446 11.48 18.64 2.58
C PHE A 446 10.95 18.89 1.16
N ASP A 447 11.86 18.93 0.19
CA ASP A 447 11.51 19.19 -1.21
C ASP A 447 11.08 17.88 -1.90
N ASN A 448 10.16 18.01 -2.85
CA ASN A 448 9.68 16.92 -3.69
C ASN A 448 9.89 17.24 -5.18
N GLN A 449 9.61 16.27 -6.05
CA GLN A 449 9.86 16.40 -7.49
C GLN A 449 9.17 17.62 -8.15
N VAL A 450 8.08 18.12 -7.59
CA VAL A 450 7.31 19.23 -8.16
C VAL A 450 7.73 20.58 -7.54
N ASN A 451 7.82 20.66 -6.21
CA ASN A 451 8.02 21.93 -5.51
C ASN A 451 9.49 22.39 -5.40
N HIS A 452 10.48 21.53 -5.72
CA HIS A 452 11.91 21.84 -5.58
C HIS A 452 12.39 23.06 -6.40
N LYS A 453 11.61 23.53 -7.40
CA LYS A 453 11.95 24.70 -8.24
C LYS A 453 11.42 26.02 -7.69
N GLU A 454 10.49 25.98 -6.74
CA GLU A 454 9.67 27.15 -6.35
C GLU A 454 10.06 27.76 -5.00
N ARG A 455 10.93 27.10 -4.20
CA ARG A 455 11.34 27.64 -2.89
C ARG A 455 12.37 28.76 -3.03
N ILE A 456 12.02 29.92 -2.47
CA ILE A 456 12.92 31.07 -2.33
C ILE A 456 13.94 30.74 -1.22
N GLY A 457 15.24 30.74 -1.57
CA GLY A 457 16.32 30.40 -0.64
C GLY A 457 16.62 28.90 -0.61
N LYS A 458 17.24 28.39 -1.69
CA LYS A 458 17.60 26.97 -1.82
C LYS A 458 18.54 26.57 -0.68
N LYS A 459 18.11 25.62 0.15
CA LYS A 459 18.94 25.02 1.20
C LYS A 459 20.02 24.13 0.58
N ASP A 460 21.20 24.10 1.20
CA ASP A 460 22.25 23.14 0.83
C ASP A 460 21.79 21.74 1.24
N GLN A 461 21.40 20.94 0.24
CA GLN A 461 20.77 19.63 0.43
C GLN A 461 21.44 18.56 -0.41
N PHE A 462 21.53 17.36 0.15
CA PHE A 462 22.07 16.21 -0.56
C PHE A 462 21.14 15.84 -1.71
N PHE A 463 19.90 15.40 -1.44
CA PHE A 463 18.92 15.09 -2.48
C PHE A 463 18.11 16.34 -2.87
N ASP A 464 17.73 16.43 -4.14
CA ASP A 464 16.75 17.43 -4.61
C ASP A 464 15.31 17.02 -4.28
N TYR A 465 15.05 15.71 -4.20
CA TYR A 465 13.73 15.10 -4.05
C TYR A 465 13.70 14.25 -2.77
N GLU A 466 13.70 14.96 -1.65
CA GLU A 466 13.87 14.42 -0.31
C GLU A 466 12.63 13.68 0.19
N VAL A 467 11.43 14.14 -0.17
CA VAL A 467 10.18 13.45 0.19
C VAL A 467 10.15 12.05 -0.40
N GLU A 468 10.60 11.88 -1.65
CA GLU A 468 10.71 10.60 -2.33
C GLU A 468 11.74 9.68 -1.65
N TYR A 469 12.82 10.23 -1.09
CA TYR A 469 13.75 9.47 -0.24
C TYR A 469 13.11 9.06 1.09
N ILE A 470 12.37 9.95 1.76
CA ILE A 470 11.63 9.59 2.98
C ILE A 470 10.62 8.47 2.70
N LEU A 471 10.00 8.47 1.52
CA LEU A 471 9.05 7.44 1.11
C LEU A 471 9.72 6.10 0.78
N ASN A 472 10.87 6.10 0.10
CA ASN A 472 11.44 4.90 -0.52
C ASN A 472 12.81 4.48 0.04
N GLY A 473 13.64 5.38 0.56
CA GLY A 473 14.90 5.06 1.24
C GLY A 473 16.00 4.47 0.35
N CYS A 474 15.92 4.64 -0.97
CA CYS A 474 16.92 4.13 -1.91
C CYS A 474 18.18 5.00 -1.90
N LYS A 475 19.34 4.38 -2.16
CA LYS A 475 20.62 5.10 -2.25
C LYS A 475 20.69 6.09 -3.41
N LYS A 476 20.00 5.78 -4.52
CA LYS A 476 19.95 6.62 -5.72
C LYS A 476 18.68 7.46 -5.76
N GLN A 477 18.80 8.75 -6.03
CA GLN A 477 17.66 9.66 -6.18
C GLN A 477 16.68 9.20 -7.27
N SER A 478 17.21 8.75 -8.41
CA SER A 478 16.41 8.25 -9.54
C SER A 478 15.49 7.09 -9.15
N ASP A 479 15.96 6.20 -8.28
CA ASP A 479 15.18 5.04 -7.83
C ASP A 479 14.05 5.48 -6.90
N ASN A 480 14.33 6.43 -5.99
CA ASN A 480 13.30 7.03 -5.12
C ASN A 480 12.18 7.68 -5.93
N VAL A 481 12.53 8.47 -6.96
CA VAL A 481 11.56 9.11 -7.86
C VAL A 481 10.75 8.06 -8.62
N THR A 482 11.43 7.08 -9.21
CA THR A 482 10.79 6.04 -10.02
C THR A 482 9.75 5.28 -9.19
N TYR A 483 10.07 4.92 -7.95
CA TYR A 483 9.14 4.21 -7.08
C TYR A 483 8.00 5.09 -6.56
N ALA A 484 8.26 6.37 -6.26
CA ALA A 484 7.19 7.31 -5.92
C ALA A 484 6.19 7.44 -7.08
N ASN A 485 6.69 7.67 -8.30
CA ASN A 485 5.86 7.82 -9.50
C ASN A 485 5.11 6.53 -9.86
N ALA A 486 5.72 5.35 -9.66
CA ALA A 486 5.04 4.06 -9.83
C ALA A 486 3.88 3.89 -8.84
N LYS A 487 4.05 4.28 -7.57
CA LYS A 487 2.98 4.25 -6.54
C LYS A 487 1.83 5.20 -6.87
N ILE A 488 2.13 6.43 -7.33
CA ILE A 488 1.10 7.36 -7.82
C ILE A 488 0.36 6.76 -9.02
N PHE A 489 1.09 6.23 -10.00
CA PHE A 489 0.51 5.58 -11.17
C PHE A 489 -0.45 4.46 -10.76
N MET A 490 -0.08 3.58 -9.82
CA MET A 490 -0.95 2.50 -9.34
C MET A 490 -2.25 3.03 -8.71
N MET A 491 -2.17 4.05 -7.85
CA MET A 491 -3.38 4.69 -7.30
C MET A 491 -4.26 5.25 -8.41
N ARG A 492 -3.67 5.98 -9.38
CA ARG A 492 -4.42 6.54 -10.52
C ARG A 492 -5.00 5.46 -11.40
N PHE A 493 -4.27 4.38 -11.64
CA PHE A 493 -4.73 3.24 -12.43
C PHE A 493 -5.94 2.60 -11.76
N ALA A 494 -5.87 2.31 -10.47
CA ALA A 494 -6.98 1.70 -9.74
C ALA A 494 -8.25 2.56 -9.83
N ILE A 495 -8.14 3.87 -9.57
CA ILE A 495 -9.31 4.76 -9.59
C ILE A 495 -9.86 4.94 -11.02
N ASN A 496 -8.99 5.12 -12.02
CA ASN A 496 -9.41 5.21 -13.42
C ASN A 496 -10.01 3.89 -13.91
N ALA A 497 -9.49 2.75 -13.44
CA ALA A 497 -10.06 1.43 -13.72
C ALA A 497 -11.49 1.32 -13.17
N MET A 498 -11.72 1.73 -11.91
CA MET A 498 -13.08 1.75 -11.33
C MET A 498 -14.04 2.61 -12.17
N HIS A 499 -13.59 3.76 -12.68
CA HIS A 499 -14.40 4.62 -13.54
C HIS A 499 -14.76 3.94 -14.88
N VAL A 500 -13.80 3.32 -15.57
CA VAL A 500 -14.11 2.64 -16.86
C VAL A 500 -15.05 1.46 -16.66
N TYR A 501 -15.02 0.81 -15.49
CA TYR A 501 -15.97 -0.25 -15.14
C TYR A 501 -17.39 0.26 -14.92
N THR A 502 -17.57 1.48 -14.40
CA THR A 502 -18.90 2.06 -14.18
C THR A 502 -19.45 2.84 -15.37
N SER A 503 -18.60 3.34 -16.27
CA SER A 503 -19.03 4.11 -17.44
C SER A 503 -19.73 3.24 -18.50
N GLU A 504 -21.05 3.43 -18.70
CA GLU A 504 -21.82 2.69 -19.72
C GLU A 504 -21.28 2.87 -21.15
N GLU A 505 -20.89 4.10 -21.52
CA GLU A 505 -20.33 4.41 -22.84
C GLU A 505 -19.06 3.59 -23.09
N LYS A 506 -18.12 3.59 -22.13
CA LYS A 506 -16.85 2.88 -22.25
C LYS A 506 -17.05 1.37 -22.24
N GLN A 507 -17.98 0.86 -21.41
CA GLN A 507 -18.35 -0.55 -21.40
C GLN A 507 -18.92 -1.01 -22.75
N LYS A 508 -19.89 -0.28 -23.32
CA LYS A 508 -20.50 -0.62 -24.61
C LYS A 508 -19.48 -0.58 -25.75
N LEU A 509 -18.62 0.43 -25.79
CA LEU A 509 -17.58 0.55 -26.82
C LEU A 509 -16.55 -0.57 -26.69
N SER A 510 -16.08 -0.84 -25.47
CA SER A 510 -15.12 -1.92 -25.21
C SER A 510 -15.71 -3.28 -25.53
N LEU A 511 -16.99 -3.51 -25.22
CA LEU A 511 -17.70 -4.73 -25.57
C LEU A 511 -17.80 -4.87 -27.09
N GLY A 512 -18.19 -3.82 -27.82
CA GLY A 512 -18.27 -3.85 -29.27
C GLY A 512 -16.94 -4.23 -29.94
N ILE A 513 -15.82 -3.67 -29.47
CA ILE A 513 -14.48 -4.04 -29.95
C ILE A 513 -14.13 -5.47 -29.54
N ALA A 514 -14.38 -5.85 -28.28
CA ALA A 514 -14.10 -7.19 -27.79
C ALA A 514 -14.92 -8.27 -28.51
N THR A 515 -16.14 -7.96 -28.92
CA THR A 515 -17.01 -8.81 -29.73
C THR A 515 -16.50 -8.95 -31.16
N ALA A 516 -16.15 -7.83 -31.81
CA ALA A 516 -15.59 -7.84 -33.16
C ALA A 516 -14.31 -8.67 -33.22
N VAL A 517 -13.44 -8.50 -32.23
CA VAL A 517 -12.23 -9.29 -32.06
C VAL A 517 -12.64 -10.73 -31.71
N GLY A 518 -13.29 -10.97 -30.57
CA GLY A 518 -13.69 -12.25 -29.95
C GLY A 518 -14.47 -13.28 -30.79
N SER A 519 -15.01 -12.87 -31.94
CA SER A 519 -15.87 -13.68 -32.84
C SER A 519 -15.21 -14.98 -33.32
N VAL A 520 -13.90 -14.98 -33.58
CA VAL A 520 -13.14 -16.18 -34.04
C VAL A 520 -13.13 -17.30 -32.98
N SER A 521 -13.35 -16.96 -31.70
CA SER A 521 -13.51 -17.92 -30.60
C SER A 521 -14.96 -18.35 -30.33
N GLY A 522 -15.90 -17.98 -31.20
CA GLY A 522 -17.34 -18.16 -30.97
C GLY A 522 -17.88 -17.29 -29.84
N GLY A 523 -17.30 -16.11 -29.62
CA GLY A 523 -17.71 -15.16 -28.58
C GLY A 523 -17.17 -15.45 -27.16
N LEU A 524 -16.44 -16.55 -26.97
CA LEU A 524 -16.07 -17.03 -25.63
C LEU A 524 -14.84 -16.35 -25.02
N GLY A 525 -14.02 -15.69 -25.86
CA GLY A 525 -12.91 -14.82 -25.42
C GLY A 525 -13.30 -13.38 -25.10
N ILE A 526 -14.55 -12.97 -25.37
CA ILE A 526 -15.01 -11.57 -25.29
C ILE A 526 -14.74 -10.94 -23.91
N PRO A 527 -15.08 -11.57 -22.76
CA PRO A 527 -14.89 -10.93 -21.45
C PRO A 527 -13.42 -10.62 -21.12
N ILE A 528 -12.50 -11.50 -21.55
CA ILE A 528 -11.07 -11.33 -21.32
C ILE A 528 -10.54 -10.16 -22.15
N ILE A 529 -10.92 -10.10 -23.43
CA ILE A 529 -10.51 -9.05 -24.37
C ILE A 529 -11.08 -7.69 -23.92
N GLN A 530 -12.35 -7.65 -23.50
CA GLN A 530 -12.98 -6.43 -22.99
C GLN A 530 -12.25 -5.89 -21.76
N ASN A 531 -11.90 -6.74 -20.79
CA ASN A 531 -11.14 -6.33 -19.62
C ASN A 531 -9.75 -5.77 -19.98
N MET A 532 -9.07 -6.39 -20.94
CA MET A 532 -7.77 -5.88 -21.43
C MET A 532 -7.88 -4.49 -22.03
N ILE A 533 -8.93 -4.22 -22.81
CA ILE A 533 -9.19 -2.91 -23.42
C ILE A 533 -9.46 -1.85 -22.33
N LEU A 534 -10.31 -2.18 -21.36
CA LEU A 534 -10.67 -1.27 -20.26
C LEU A 534 -9.44 -0.91 -19.40
N CYS A 535 -8.64 -1.91 -19.01
CA CYS A 535 -7.40 -1.69 -18.28
C CYS A 535 -6.40 -0.85 -19.09
N SER A 536 -6.27 -1.10 -20.40
CA SER A 536 -5.39 -0.32 -21.27
C SER A 536 -5.83 1.15 -21.35
N TRP A 537 -7.14 1.40 -21.38
CA TRP A 537 -7.68 2.76 -21.38
C TRP A 537 -7.42 3.46 -20.04
N ALA A 538 -7.66 2.76 -18.92
CA ALA A 538 -7.36 3.27 -17.58
C ALA A 538 -5.88 3.63 -17.40
N ALA A 539 -4.96 2.75 -17.80
CA ALA A 539 -3.52 3.00 -17.76
C ALA A 539 -3.13 4.24 -18.55
N THR A 540 -3.72 4.43 -19.74
CA THR A 540 -3.40 5.59 -20.58
C THR A 540 -3.81 6.90 -19.93
N GLU A 541 -5.01 6.94 -19.32
CA GLU A 541 -5.44 8.09 -18.53
C GLU A 541 -4.54 8.31 -17.32
N SER A 542 -4.10 7.26 -16.64
CA SER A 542 -3.23 7.35 -15.46
C SER A 542 -1.83 7.86 -15.77
N ILE A 543 -1.26 7.54 -16.93
CA ILE A 543 0.00 8.12 -17.41
C ILE A 543 -0.18 9.63 -17.66
N ASN A 544 -1.29 10.02 -18.28
CA ASN A 544 -1.61 11.42 -18.52
C ASN A 544 -1.80 12.19 -17.19
N ASP A 545 -2.53 11.60 -16.25
CA ASP A 545 -2.71 12.15 -14.90
C ASP A 545 -1.38 12.36 -14.18
N LEU A 546 -0.47 11.39 -14.25
CA LEU A 546 0.86 11.52 -13.67
C LEU A 546 1.66 12.67 -14.30
N LYS A 547 1.60 12.84 -15.62
CA LYS A 547 2.26 13.97 -16.30
C LYS A 547 1.70 15.31 -15.82
N ILE A 548 0.38 15.44 -15.72
CA ILE A 548 -0.28 16.66 -15.23
C ILE A 548 0.14 16.98 -13.79
N LEU A 549 0.22 15.96 -12.92
CA LEU A 549 0.71 16.09 -11.55
C LEU A 549 2.18 16.54 -11.49
N LEU A 550 3.04 15.95 -12.33
CA LEU A 550 4.45 16.31 -12.42
C LEU A 550 4.69 17.73 -12.98
N ASP A 551 3.73 18.25 -13.77
CA ASP A 551 3.70 19.64 -14.23
C ASP A 551 3.18 20.61 -13.14
N GLY A 552 2.88 20.11 -11.93
CA GLY A 552 2.41 20.91 -10.79
C GLY A 552 0.91 21.20 -10.76
N ASN A 553 0.15 20.63 -11.69
CA ASN A 553 -1.29 20.82 -11.75
C ASN A 553 -2.04 19.80 -10.89
N THR A 554 -3.27 20.13 -10.51
CA THR A 554 -4.15 19.22 -9.78
C THR A 554 -5.02 18.40 -10.73
N ILE A 555 -5.38 17.19 -10.32
CA ILE A 555 -6.30 16.31 -11.04
C ILE A 555 -7.46 15.89 -10.15
N SER A 556 -8.63 15.66 -10.73
CA SER A 556 -9.77 15.13 -9.98
C SER A 556 -9.49 13.72 -9.48
N LEU A 557 -9.79 13.49 -8.20
CA LEU A 557 -9.62 12.19 -7.55
C LEU A 557 -10.39 11.14 -8.34
N PHE A 558 -11.68 11.36 -8.62
CA PHE A 558 -12.49 10.52 -9.48
C PHE A 558 -12.83 11.21 -10.79
N LYS A 559 -12.61 10.51 -11.90
CA LYS A 559 -12.89 11.04 -13.24
C LYS A 559 -14.39 11.00 -13.56
N THR A 560 -14.82 11.98 -14.33
CA THR A 560 -16.14 12.08 -14.96
C THR A 560 -15.95 11.94 -16.48
N GLY A 561 -17.05 11.85 -17.23
CA GLY A 561 -16.96 11.85 -18.70
C GLY A 561 -16.28 13.11 -19.28
N LYS A 562 -16.27 14.24 -18.54
CA LYS A 562 -15.70 15.52 -18.97
C LYS A 562 -14.24 15.72 -18.52
N SER A 563 -13.86 15.22 -17.34
CA SER A 563 -12.46 15.25 -16.86
C SER A 563 -11.58 14.14 -17.43
N TRP A 564 -12.18 13.18 -18.16
CA TRP A 564 -11.48 12.13 -18.91
C TRP A 564 -10.84 12.67 -20.19
N SER A 565 -9.52 12.56 -20.32
CA SER A 565 -8.74 13.24 -21.37
C SER A 565 -8.37 12.36 -22.56
N THR A 566 -8.46 11.04 -22.45
CA THR A 566 -7.96 10.10 -23.47
C THR A 566 -9.05 9.38 -24.25
N ASN A 567 -8.84 9.12 -25.54
CA ASN A 567 -9.69 8.24 -26.36
C ASN A 567 -9.27 6.76 -26.25
N ILE A 568 -10.07 5.84 -26.80
CA ILE A 568 -9.82 4.39 -26.76
C ILE A 568 -8.52 3.94 -27.44
N VAL A 569 -7.90 4.80 -28.26
CA VAL A 569 -6.58 4.58 -28.89
C VAL A 569 -5.45 5.27 -28.13
N GLY A 570 -5.74 5.88 -26.98
CA GLY A 570 -4.77 6.63 -26.17
C GLY A 570 -4.40 8.00 -26.73
N LEU A 571 -5.09 8.49 -27.77
CA LEU A 571 -4.91 9.84 -28.28
C LEU A 571 -5.58 10.85 -27.33
N PRO A 572 -4.90 11.95 -26.95
CA PRO A 572 -5.51 13.01 -26.16
C PRO A 572 -6.69 13.62 -26.91
N LYS A 573 -7.84 13.82 -26.25
CA LYS A 573 -8.85 14.78 -26.71
C LYS A 573 -8.28 16.18 -26.54
N SER A 574 -8.43 17.03 -27.54
CA SER A 574 -7.97 18.42 -27.45
C SER A 574 -8.83 19.25 -26.48
N LYS A 575 -8.14 19.91 -25.55
CA LYS A 575 -8.49 20.96 -24.58
C LYS A 575 -9.47 20.62 -23.43
N VAL A 576 -8.88 20.72 -22.24
CA VAL A 576 -9.47 20.80 -20.89
C VAL A 576 -10.53 21.90 -20.83
N ILE A 577 -11.75 21.52 -20.45
CA ILE A 577 -12.77 22.45 -19.97
C ILE A 577 -12.71 22.38 -18.45
N GLU A 578 -12.41 23.50 -17.80
CA GLU A 578 -12.48 23.62 -16.34
C GLU A 578 -13.88 23.21 -15.85
N GLU A 579 -13.94 22.28 -14.88
CA GLU A 579 -15.17 21.92 -14.21
C GLU A 579 -15.55 22.97 -13.15
N LYS A 580 -16.86 23.24 -13.07
CA LYS A 580 -17.54 24.00 -12.00
C LYS A 580 -18.29 23.09 -11.00
N GLU A 581 -18.20 21.77 -11.15
CA GLU A 581 -18.79 20.83 -10.18
C GLU A 581 -17.78 20.47 -9.10
N ALA A 582 -18.27 20.27 -7.88
CA ALA A 582 -17.46 20.01 -6.68
C ALA A 582 -16.83 18.61 -6.74
N ASN A 583 -15.80 18.45 -7.56
CA ASN A 583 -14.94 17.26 -7.57
C ASN A 583 -13.70 17.53 -6.71
N ILE A 584 -13.28 16.54 -5.93
CA ILE A 584 -12.13 16.67 -5.04
C ILE A 584 -10.88 16.57 -5.90
N ASN A 585 -10.17 17.69 -6.01
CA ASN A 585 -8.92 17.75 -6.75
C ASN A 585 -7.73 17.43 -5.83
N MET A 586 -6.80 16.64 -6.36
CA MET A 586 -5.61 16.16 -5.69
C MET A 586 -4.37 16.71 -6.42
N SER A 587 -3.48 17.30 -5.66
CA SER A 587 -2.15 17.73 -6.09
C SER A 587 -1.12 16.60 -5.94
N TYR A 588 0.10 16.79 -6.48
CA TYR A 588 1.21 15.86 -6.24
C TYR A 588 1.51 15.71 -4.74
N ASP A 589 1.46 16.82 -3.99
CA ASP A 589 1.67 16.82 -2.54
C ASP A 589 0.58 16.01 -1.81
N ASP A 590 -0.68 16.07 -2.26
CA ASP A 590 -1.76 15.25 -1.68
C ASP A 590 -1.48 13.75 -1.87
N TYR A 591 -0.94 13.34 -3.03
CA TYR A 591 -0.50 11.96 -3.25
C TYR A 591 0.69 11.60 -2.36
N MET A 592 1.67 12.49 -2.19
CA MET A 592 2.78 12.26 -1.25
C MET A 592 2.28 12.07 0.18
N ARG A 593 1.33 12.89 0.65
CA ARG A 593 0.71 12.74 1.98
C ARG A 593 0.06 11.38 2.17
N LEU A 594 -0.69 10.89 1.18
CA LEU A 594 -1.31 9.56 1.22
C LEU A 594 -0.27 8.44 1.28
N LEU A 595 0.80 8.55 0.48
CA LEU A 595 1.88 7.57 0.45
C LEU A 595 2.69 7.54 1.75
N LEU A 596 2.91 8.71 2.36
CA LEU A 596 3.53 8.83 3.68
C LEU A 596 2.63 8.29 4.81
N LEU A 597 1.30 8.40 4.68
CA LEU A 597 0.37 7.78 5.63
C LEU A 597 0.38 6.25 5.55
N ALA A 598 0.56 5.69 4.36
CA ALA A 598 0.67 4.25 4.16
C ALA A 598 2.04 3.67 4.58
N SER A 599 3.01 4.52 4.94
CA SER A 599 4.36 4.14 5.31
C SER A 599 4.55 4.05 6.82
N ASP A 600 5.37 3.10 7.27
CA ASP A 600 5.68 2.94 8.70
C ASP A 600 6.29 4.22 9.29
N SER A 601 5.79 4.58 10.46
CA SER A 601 6.13 5.82 11.13
C SER A 601 7.59 5.86 11.58
N THR A 602 8.10 4.75 12.12
CA THR A 602 9.51 4.67 12.58
C THR A 602 10.45 4.83 11.41
N THR A 603 10.12 4.18 10.28
CA THR A 603 10.87 4.29 9.03
C THR A 603 10.92 5.73 8.50
N LYS A 604 9.82 6.49 8.59
CA LYS A 604 9.81 7.92 8.20
C LYS A 604 10.77 8.74 9.06
N ILE A 605 10.70 8.58 10.39
CA ILE A 605 11.58 9.28 11.34
C ILE A 605 13.05 8.92 11.10
N ASP A 606 13.36 7.64 10.92
CA ASP A 606 14.72 7.19 10.62
C ASP A 606 15.27 7.81 9.32
N ARG A 607 14.45 7.92 8.28
CA ARG A 607 14.86 8.55 7.02
C ARG A 607 14.97 10.07 7.12
N ILE A 608 14.15 10.72 7.95
CA ILE A 608 14.33 12.14 8.31
C ILE A 608 15.70 12.34 8.96
N LYS A 609 16.06 11.52 9.96
CA LYS A 609 17.40 11.58 10.60
C LYS A 609 18.53 11.45 9.60
N ASN A 610 18.41 10.52 8.66
CA ASN A 610 19.40 10.35 7.59
C ASN A 610 19.53 11.60 6.73
N LEU A 611 18.42 12.22 6.32
CA LEU A 611 18.46 13.46 5.55
C LEU A 611 19.03 14.63 6.34
N LEU A 612 18.69 14.77 7.62
CA LEU A 612 19.27 15.81 8.48
C LEU A 612 20.80 15.70 8.50
N GLN A 613 21.33 14.50 8.72
CA GLN A 613 22.78 14.28 8.71
C GLN A 613 23.38 14.55 7.33
N LEU A 614 22.80 14.00 6.26
CA LEU A 614 23.31 14.17 4.90
C LEU A 614 23.35 15.63 4.46
N ASN A 615 22.30 16.39 4.73
CA ASN A 615 22.21 17.79 4.35
C ASN A 615 23.13 18.65 5.19
N LEU A 616 23.14 18.48 6.52
CA LEU A 616 24.03 19.28 7.36
C LEU A 616 25.50 18.96 7.10
N GLN A 617 25.84 17.74 6.64
CA GLN A 617 27.18 17.41 6.15
C GLN A 617 27.60 18.17 4.88
N THR A 618 26.67 18.76 4.14
CA THR A 618 27.01 19.65 3.02
C THR A 618 27.53 21.02 3.48
N ILE A 619 27.18 21.41 4.71
CA ILE A 619 27.57 22.68 5.35
C ILE A 619 28.72 22.44 6.34
N MET A 620 28.59 21.44 7.21
CA MET A 620 29.49 21.06 8.29
C MET A 620 29.98 19.63 8.06
N LYS A 621 31.17 19.49 7.45
CA LYS A 621 31.66 18.19 6.92
C LYS A 621 31.70 17.04 7.94
N ASP A 622 32.02 17.33 9.19
CA ASP A 622 32.14 16.34 10.27
C ASP A 622 30.85 16.23 11.12
N PHE A 623 29.73 16.79 10.63
CA PHE A 623 28.45 16.75 11.32
C PHE A 623 27.93 15.33 11.52
N LYS A 624 27.47 15.06 12.73
CA LYS A 624 26.74 13.85 13.08
C LYS A 624 25.53 14.17 13.95
N LEU A 625 24.42 13.49 13.66
CA LEU A 625 23.19 13.70 14.41
C LEU A 625 23.29 13.16 15.85
N GLU A 626 24.18 12.21 16.10
CA GLU A 626 24.45 11.69 17.45
C GLU A 626 25.05 12.74 18.39
N ASP A 627 25.73 13.75 17.86
CA ASP A 627 26.36 14.83 18.63
C ASP A 627 25.42 16.03 18.89
N CYS A 628 24.16 15.94 18.43
CA CYS A 628 23.16 16.98 18.62
C CYS A 628 22.36 16.74 19.91
N THR A 629 22.85 17.29 21.03
CA THR A 629 22.22 17.12 22.35
C THR A 629 20.93 17.95 22.45
N VAL A 630 19.87 17.35 23.01
CA VAL A 630 18.55 17.98 23.21
C VAL A 630 18.19 18.10 24.68
N ILE A 631 18.44 17.06 25.46
CA ILE A 631 18.07 17.00 26.88
C ILE A 631 19.33 16.77 27.70
N TYR A 632 19.47 17.58 28.73
CA TYR A 632 20.53 17.55 29.71
C TYR A 632 19.96 17.24 31.08
N LYS A 633 20.72 16.50 31.86
CA LYS A 633 20.54 16.35 33.30
C LYS A 633 21.51 17.32 33.95
N VAL A 634 20.99 18.21 34.76
CA VAL A 634 21.77 19.23 35.47
C VAL A 634 21.66 18.94 36.95
N LYS A 635 22.82 18.78 37.60
CA LYS A 635 22.92 18.63 39.04
C LYS A 635 23.82 19.71 39.59
N VAL A 636 23.30 20.49 40.53
CA VAL A 636 24.05 21.56 41.19
C VAL A 636 23.97 21.37 42.70
N ASP A 637 25.12 21.34 43.34
CA ASP A 637 25.24 21.33 44.78
C ASP A 637 25.49 22.76 45.25
N PHE A 638 24.57 23.29 46.04
CA PHE A 638 24.69 24.61 46.66
C PHE A 638 24.92 24.50 48.15
N SER A 639 25.51 25.54 48.75
CA SER A 639 25.58 25.69 50.19
C SER A 639 25.18 27.08 50.67
N ILE A 640 24.55 27.15 51.83
CA ILE A 640 24.10 28.37 52.52
C ILE A 640 24.60 28.36 53.98
N ASN A 641 25.05 29.50 54.49
CA ASN A 641 25.46 29.61 55.90
C ASN A 641 24.27 29.48 56.86
N TYR A 642 24.48 28.95 58.06
CA TYR A 642 23.49 29.03 59.15
C TYR A 642 23.50 30.43 59.77
N MET A 643 22.31 31.04 59.95
CA MET A 643 22.22 32.38 60.57
C MET A 643 22.18 32.28 62.11
N PHE A 644 21.70 31.15 62.64
CA PHE A 644 21.59 30.88 64.07
C PHE A 644 22.17 29.49 64.40
N MET A 645 21.89 28.95 65.59
CA MET A 645 22.39 27.64 66.05
C MET A 645 21.68 26.43 65.41
N THR A 646 21.12 26.61 64.21
CA THR A 646 20.32 25.62 63.48
C THR A 646 21.14 24.42 63.06
N GLU A 647 22.44 24.60 62.83
CA GLU A 647 23.38 23.53 62.49
C GLU A 647 23.27 22.35 63.47
N SER A 648 23.19 22.61 64.77
CA SER A 648 23.11 21.57 65.81
C SER A 648 21.89 20.66 65.66
N PHE A 649 20.84 21.13 64.99
CA PHE A 649 19.57 20.42 64.82
C PHE A 649 19.42 19.77 63.43
N MET A 650 20.35 20.03 62.50
CA MET A 650 20.31 19.43 61.16
C MET A 650 20.90 18.02 61.13
N PRO A 651 20.41 17.13 60.24
CA PRO A 651 21.08 15.86 59.93
C PRO A 651 22.49 16.08 59.35
N SER A 652 23.40 15.13 59.54
CA SER A 652 24.79 15.23 59.08
C SER A 652 24.94 15.28 57.56
N GLU A 653 24.00 14.68 56.82
CA GLU A 653 23.99 14.66 55.36
C GLU A 653 23.80 16.04 54.71
N TYR A 654 23.22 17.00 55.44
CA TYR A 654 23.04 18.38 54.96
C TYR A 654 24.08 19.35 55.51
N LYS A 655 25.16 18.87 56.14
CA LYS A 655 26.20 19.71 56.74
C LYS A 655 27.52 19.57 56.01
N LYS A 656 28.11 20.70 55.61
CA LYS A 656 29.47 20.76 55.09
C LYS A 656 30.11 22.08 55.51
N ASP A 657 31.26 22.01 56.17
CA ASP A 657 32.06 23.18 56.57
C ASP A 657 31.27 24.31 57.26
N GLY A 658 30.34 23.96 58.17
CA GLY A 658 29.50 24.92 58.91
C GLY A 658 28.37 25.54 58.08
N ARG A 659 27.99 24.89 56.97
CA ARG A 659 26.96 25.35 56.02
C ARG A 659 25.95 24.24 55.75
N HIS A 660 24.74 24.65 55.40
CA HIS A 660 23.69 23.75 54.93
C HIS A 660 23.86 23.50 53.44
N VAL A 661 23.93 22.23 53.03
CA VAL A 661 24.07 21.82 51.63
C VAL A 661 22.71 21.40 51.06
N CYS A 662 22.42 21.82 49.83
CA CYS A 662 21.26 21.41 49.07
C CYS A 662 21.69 21.00 47.65
N THR A 663 21.15 19.89 47.16
CA THR A 663 21.34 19.45 45.77
C THR A 663 20.08 19.73 44.97
N VAL A 664 20.22 20.43 43.86
CA VAL A 664 19.18 20.59 42.84
C VAL A 664 19.52 19.66 41.68
N GLU A 665 18.64 18.72 41.37
CA GLU A 665 18.73 17.84 40.21
C GLU A 665 17.50 18.03 39.32
N THR A 666 17.70 18.37 38.04
CA THR A 666 16.62 18.59 37.09
C THR A 666 17.01 18.18 35.66
N TYR A 667 16.01 17.92 34.82
CA TYR A 667 16.18 17.60 33.41
C TYR A 667 15.68 18.78 32.58
N LEU A 668 16.55 19.36 31.76
CA LEU A 668 16.27 20.55 30.97
C LEU A 668 16.66 20.33 29.52
N GLY A 669 15.86 20.85 28.61
CA GLY A 669 16.03 20.64 27.18
C GLY A 669 15.04 21.47 26.38
N TYR A 670 15.11 21.32 25.07
CA TYR A 670 14.37 22.14 24.10
C TYR A 670 12.88 21.83 23.93
#